data_AF-A0A3B5A694-F1
#
_entry.id   AF-A0A3B5A694-F1
#
_cell.length_a   1.000
_cell.length_b   1.000
_cell.length_c   1.000
_cell.angle_alpha   90.00
_cell.angle_beta   90.00
_cell.angle_gamma   90.00
#
_symmetry.space_group_name_H-M   'P 1'
#
loop_
_entity.id
_entity.type
_entity.pdbx_description
1 polymer ?
#
loop_
_entity_poly.entity_id
_entity_poly.type
_entity_poly.pdbx_seq_one_letter_code
_entity_poly.pdbx_strand_id
1 'polypeptide(L)'
;MSGDTSTLSWRSMSPTSHSDLSDMSPTATVATESIFPVKIIKVCFLSNSSNLGKNFKLVRCEEGWTVKNIISVVLSSGCVGPDIKHSLCYGLLLKHLKSSVVHWLHPEMTVSELTQRYEQQHLEAEWRYDLRIRYIPSDFMKDFQDDRTTMLYFYQQVRSDFMQQYASKVSDGMALQLGCLEIRRFFKDMNPNGLEKKSNYELLEKDVGLDQFFSRELIDSMKSKQLRRLIQQTFQGYSTLKQDQCMAKFFSTLAQCYSYTQESFACQLVHGWSITIDLVIGPDGISQHTENSTPVYLAKFSQVRSISCSAQSDGLALLTVNIEGANQPFSVNTSSLAVAENMADLIDGYCRLQGSAESSLIIRQSKGRDVRQKLPDIPQRGGPSGPDRSKNSDIYAEIPDGTEDSGEKHRISRGDVVVGRILGEGFFGEVHDGEYKSPTGERIRVAIKTCKDCSAEVKEKFLSEAGLMKNLDHPHIVRLIGVIEVDPVWIVMELYEHGELGKYLLEEKYILSTSTLILFSLQICKALAYLEGLNMVHRDIAVRNVLVASPDCVKLGDFGLSRYVEEQEYYKASISRLPIKWMAPESINFRRFTTASDVWMFGVCVWEIFSMAQQPFFWLENGQVISQLESGVRLQKPQLCPPTIYSLLTRCWAYEPRSRPTFGQLVYSLNDIHRMELEQESDDRRGRSHTMSTIFDGNHAEPPPKPSRIQGNTLPRAGHIQAPQKDNRPVWETERVEDTLQRQRREMLMDKQWLEQEERQLDPVVRLDTHIKPPEKSPENGPPEKPPMPPTVAKPRPTAELDRSGDQVYTGVMAMVKQVVQLKNDVNTLPPSEYPTAVKAVGITLRTLIQSVDEILPSLHSSVTTEIEGTEKLLNKDLAELINKMRLAQQNSVTSLKEECQRQMLAAAHTLALDSKNLLDAVDQARVRANLAKPKPDSEDE
;
A
#
# COMPACT_ATOMS: atom_id res chain seq x y z
N MET A 1 -14.18 23.54 -23.05
CA MET A 1 -15.39 24.21 -22.51
C MET A 1 -14.93 25.14 -21.40
N SER A 2 -15.42 26.38 -21.41
CA SER A 2 -15.00 27.50 -20.57
C SER A 2 -15.71 27.56 -19.21
N GLY A 3 -15.05 28.17 -18.21
CA GLY A 3 -15.52 28.33 -16.82
C GLY A 3 -14.59 27.59 -15.83
N ASP A 4 -13.97 28.21 -14.82
CA ASP A 4 -14.05 29.60 -14.34
C ASP A 4 -12.66 30.21 -14.04
N THR A 5 -12.53 31.50 -14.29
CA THR A 5 -11.30 32.29 -14.03
C THR A 5 -11.46 33.22 -12.83
N SER A 6 -11.16 32.70 -11.64
CA SER A 6 -10.71 33.45 -10.46
C SER A 6 -10.02 32.43 -9.54
N THR A 7 -8.82 32.63 -9.01
CA THR A 7 -8.20 33.85 -8.49
C THR A 7 -6.67 33.69 -8.54
N LEU A 8 -5.92 34.72 -8.96
CA LEU A 8 -4.51 34.99 -8.56
C LEU A 8 -4.01 36.24 -9.32
N SER A 9 -4.24 37.43 -8.76
CA SER A 9 -3.72 38.69 -9.29
C SER A 9 -2.43 39.10 -8.58
N TRP A 10 -1.28 38.78 -9.18
CA TRP A 10 -0.01 39.33 -8.75
C TRP A 10 0.14 40.77 -9.27
N ARG A 11 0.20 41.73 -8.35
CA ARG A 11 0.43 43.15 -8.69
C ARG A 11 1.88 43.35 -9.12
N SER A 12 2.07 43.79 -10.36
CA SER A 12 3.30 44.49 -10.76
C SER A 12 3.38 45.84 -10.04
N MET A 13 4.57 46.18 -9.54
CA MET A 13 4.92 47.50 -9.02
C MET A 13 6.24 47.94 -9.65
N SER A 14 6.16 48.75 -10.70
CA SER A 14 7.30 49.45 -11.30
C SER A 14 7.54 50.81 -10.59
N PRO A 15 8.79 51.31 -10.45
CA PRO A 15 9.11 52.39 -9.52
C PRO A 15 9.32 53.78 -10.16
N THR A 16 8.82 54.83 -9.50
CA THR A 16 9.16 56.26 -9.65
C THR A 16 8.69 57.02 -8.39
N SER A 17 9.37 58.03 -7.81
CA SER A 17 10.67 58.68 -8.11
C SER A 17 11.06 59.74 -7.05
N HIS A 18 12.38 59.96 -6.83
CA HIS A 18 13.07 61.15 -6.23
C HIS A 18 12.72 61.61 -4.79
N SER A 19 13.69 61.78 -3.88
CA SER A 19 14.55 62.99 -3.83
C SER A 19 15.90 62.84 -3.05
N ASP A 20 16.90 63.60 -3.52
CA ASP A 20 18.05 64.20 -2.80
C ASP A 20 19.26 63.38 -2.29
N LEU A 21 20.34 64.12 -1.95
CA LEU A 21 21.77 63.82 -2.15
C LEU A 21 22.59 63.70 -0.84
N SER A 22 23.84 63.22 -0.99
CA SER A 22 24.97 63.20 -0.04
C SER A 22 24.88 62.15 1.10
N ASP A 23 25.97 61.50 1.55
CA ASP A 23 27.39 61.75 1.26
C ASP A 23 28.29 60.49 1.41
N MET A 24 29.49 60.56 0.81
CA MET A 24 30.71 59.76 1.02
C MET A 24 30.76 58.22 0.85
N SER A 25 31.84 57.82 0.17
CA SER A 25 32.41 56.46 -0.01
C SER A 25 33.59 56.26 0.99
N PRO A 26 34.35 55.12 1.07
CA PRO A 26 34.45 54.01 0.09
C PRO A 26 34.65 52.55 0.59
N THR A 27 34.54 51.63 -0.37
CA THR A 27 35.24 50.33 -0.51
C THR A 27 35.15 49.23 0.57
N ALA A 28 34.42 48.16 0.23
CA ALA A 28 34.98 46.80 0.21
C ALA A 28 34.29 45.98 -0.90
N THR A 29 35.04 45.49 -1.88
CA THR A 29 34.52 44.63 -2.96
C THR A 29 34.28 43.21 -2.46
N VAL A 30 33.01 42.78 -2.40
CA VAL A 30 32.66 41.37 -2.22
C VAL A 30 32.98 40.63 -3.52
N ALA A 31 33.73 39.52 -3.42
CA ALA A 31 33.99 38.65 -4.55
C ALA A 31 32.69 38.00 -5.02
N THR A 32 32.37 38.13 -6.30
CA THR A 32 31.32 37.34 -6.93
C THR A 32 31.81 35.89 -7.04
N GLU A 33 31.39 35.04 -6.11
CA GLU A 33 31.37 33.60 -6.36
C GLU A 33 30.52 33.36 -7.61
N SER A 34 31.10 32.74 -8.63
CA SER A 34 30.40 32.37 -9.85
C SER A 34 29.50 31.18 -9.57
N ILE A 35 28.33 31.46 -8.99
CA ILE A 35 27.24 30.49 -8.86
C ILE A 35 26.81 30.12 -10.28
N PHE A 36 27.33 29.01 -10.80
CA PHE A 36 26.83 28.43 -12.03
C PHE A 36 25.35 28.07 -11.81
N PRO A 37 24.43 28.53 -12.67
CA PRO A 37 23.01 28.28 -12.48
C PRO A 37 22.73 26.79 -12.64
N VAL A 38 22.41 26.13 -11.53
CA VAL A 38 22.01 24.72 -11.48
C VAL A 38 20.77 24.53 -12.35
N LYS A 39 20.92 23.80 -13.46
CA LYS A 39 19.80 23.51 -14.37
C LYS A 39 18.98 22.35 -13.80
N ILE A 40 17.66 22.55 -13.70
CA ILE A 40 16.72 21.51 -13.28
C ILE A 40 15.80 21.20 -14.45
N ILE A 41 15.79 19.94 -14.92
CA ILE A 41 14.98 19.51 -16.07
C ILE A 41 13.79 18.69 -15.57
N LYS A 42 12.59 19.03 -16.04
CA LYS A 42 11.35 18.30 -15.77
C LYS A 42 11.15 17.20 -16.81
N VAL A 43 11.62 15.99 -16.52
CA VAL A 43 11.42 14.82 -17.39
C VAL A 43 10.08 14.17 -17.09
N CYS A 44 9.17 14.21 -18.05
CA CYS A 44 7.90 13.51 -17.97
C CYS A 44 8.08 12.05 -18.41
N PHE A 45 7.31 11.14 -17.83
CA PHE A 45 7.36 9.72 -18.16
C PHE A 45 5.97 9.08 -18.08
N LEU A 46 5.84 7.89 -18.64
CA LEU A 46 4.60 7.11 -18.58
C LEU A 46 4.56 6.28 -17.30
N SER A 47 3.37 6.22 -16.72
CA SER A 47 3.04 5.34 -15.60
C SER A 47 1.64 4.80 -15.86
N ASN A 48 1.32 3.68 -15.21
CA ASN A 48 0.02 3.02 -15.32
C ASN A 48 -1.15 3.94 -14.90
N SER A 49 -0.89 5.04 -14.18
CA SER A 49 -1.93 5.94 -13.62
C SER A 49 -2.93 6.44 -14.67
N SER A 50 -4.15 6.77 -14.23
CA SER A 50 -5.23 7.23 -15.12
C SER A 50 -4.92 8.54 -15.86
N ASN A 51 -3.84 9.22 -15.48
CA ASN A 51 -3.31 10.42 -16.12
C ASN A 51 -2.06 10.11 -16.96
N LEU A 52 -2.23 9.40 -18.10
CA LEU A 52 -1.13 9.18 -19.04
C LEU A 52 -0.48 10.53 -19.43
N GLY A 53 0.81 10.68 -19.12
CA GLY A 53 1.59 11.87 -19.43
C GLY A 53 1.57 13.01 -18.40
N LYS A 54 1.02 12.84 -17.18
CA LYS A 54 1.19 13.84 -16.09
C LYS A 54 2.32 13.54 -15.10
N ASN A 55 2.85 12.32 -15.09
CA ASN A 55 3.97 11.92 -14.22
C ASN A 55 5.28 12.55 -14.69
N PHE A 56 6.09 13.03 -13.76
CA PHE A 56 7.40 13.64 -14.04
C PHE A 56 8.37 13.50 -12.87
N LYS A 57 9.66 13.58 -13.19
CA LYS A 57 10.76 13.71 -12.25
C LYS A 57 11.46 15.05 -12.51
N LEU A 58 11.81 15.78 -11.46
CA LEU A 58 12.74 16.90 -11.54
C LEU A 58 14.16 16.35 -11.43
N VAL A 59 15.01 16.65 -12.40
CA VAL A 59 16.40 16.19 -12.47
C VAL A 59 17.31 17.40 -12.35
N ARG A 60 17.98 17.52 -11.19
CA ARG A 60 19.08 18.48 -10.98
C ARG A 60 20.26 18.00 -11.83
N CYS A 61 20.71 18.82 -12.75
CA CYS A 61 21.83 18.51 -13.66
C CYS A 61 23.11 19.20 -13.18
N GLU A 62 24.23 18.50 -13.26
CA GLU A 62 25.56 19.06 -12.96
C GLU A 62 26.23 19.56 -14.24
N GLU A 63 27.37 20.24 -14.10
CA GLU A 63 28.17 20.69 -15.23
C GLU A 63 28.71 19.51 -16.06
N GLY A 64 28.69 19.65 -17.38
CA GLY A 64 29.15 18.60 -18.31
C GLY A 64 28.23 17.39 -18.48
N TRP A 65 27.10 17.31 -17.76
CA TRP A 65 26.13 16.21 -17.93
C TRP A 65 25.59 16.11 -19.36
N THR A 66 25.31 14.88 -19.77
CA THR A 66 24.68 14.53 -21.05
C THR A 66 23.24 14.07 -20.89
N VAL A 67 22.50 13.99 -22.00
CA VAL A 67 21.15 13.41 -22.05
C VAL A 67 21.13 11.97 -21.52
N LYS A 68 22.19 11.20 -21.74
CA LYS A 68 22.39 9.85 -21.19
C LYS A 68 22.42 9.85 -19.66
N ASN A 69 23.07 10.84 -19.02
CA ASN A 69 23.05 10.98 -17.56
C ASN A 69 21.63 11.25 -17.06
N ILE A 70 20.88 12.15 -17.72
CA ILE A 70 19.48 12.46 -17.37
C ILE A 70 18.61 11.20 -17.45
N ILE A 71 18.68 10.45 -18.57
CA ILE A 71 17.94 9.20 -18.74
C ILE A 71 18.31 8.21 -17.64
N SER A 72 19.61 8.02 -17.38
CA SER A 72 20.10 7.11 -16.34
C SER A 72 19.54 7.45 -14.96
N VAL A 73 19.55 8.73 -14.56
CA VAL A 73 19.03 9.19 -13.25
C VAL A 73 17.51 9.01 -13.13
N VAL A 74 16.76 9.12 -14.23
CA VAL A 74 15.31 8.85 -14.21
C VAL A 74 15.07 7.35 -14.03
N LEU A 75 15.70 6.50 -14.85
CA LEU A 75 15.55 5.05 -14.81
C LEU A 75 16.03 4.45 -13.47
N SER A 76 17.20 4.84 -12.97
CA SER A 76 17.78 4.27 -11.73
C SER A 76 17.07 4.72 -10.45
N SER A 77 16.14 5.68 -10.53
CA SER A 77 15.47 6.23 -9.35
C SER A 77 14.18 5.51 -8.95
N GLY A 78 13.85 4.39 -9.61
CA GLY A 78 12.64 3.60 -9.35
C GLY A 78 11.33 4.24 -9.80
N CYS A 79 11.30 5.52 -10.18
CA CYS A 79 10.04 6.20 -10.53
C CYS A 79 9.37 5.68 -11.82
N VAL A 80 10.10 4.95 -12.66
CA VAL A 80 9.60 4.24 -13.85
C VAL A 80 9.20 2.79 -13.54
N GLY A 81 9.73 2.22 -12.46
CA GLY A 81 9.62 0.83 -12.02
C GLY A 81 11.00 0.21 -11.71
N PRO A 82 11.06 -0.96 -11.05
CA PRO A 82 12.30 -1.64 -10.65
C PRO A 82 12.95 -2.42 -11.81
N ASP A 83 14.16 -2.94 -11.56
CA ASP A 83 14.84 -4.00 -12.34
C ASP A 83 15.00 -3.76 -13.86
N ILE A 84 15.12 -2.50 -14.29
CA ILE A 84 15.32 -2.13 -15.69
C ILE A 84 16.70 -2.60 -16.17
N LYS A 85 16.70 -3.47 -17.20
CA LYS A 85 17.89 -4.05 -17.84
C LYS A 85 18.16 -3.40 -19.21
N HIS A 86 17.11 -3.04 -19.93
CA HIS A 86 17.18 -2.56 -21.32
C HIS A 86 17.26 -1.03 -21.42
N SER A 87 18.11 -0.39 -20.62
CA SER A 87 18.25 1.07 -20.57
C SER A 87 18.60 1.71 -21.92
N LEU A 88 19.33 0.99 -22.79
CA LEU A 88 19.66 1.44 -24.15
C LEU A 88 18.45 1.59 -25.09
N CYS A 89 17.29 1.03 -24.75
CA CYS A 89 16.06 1.19 -25.55
C CYS A 89 15.39 2.56 -25.35
N TYR A 90 15.75 3.28 -24.28
CA TYR A 90 15.17 4.57 -23.90
C TYR A 90 15.87 5.75 -24.59
N GLY A 91 15.08 6.76 -24.97
CA GLY A 91 15.51 8.06 -25.47
C GLY A 91 14.68 9.19 -24.85
N LEU A 92 15.15 10.42 -25.02
CA LEU A 92 14.49 11.62 -24.50
C LEU A 92 13.93 12.47 -25.64
N LEU A 93 12.62 12.64 -25.67
CA LEU A 93 11.92 13.40 -26.70
C LEU A 93 11.59 14.81 -26.20
N LEU A 94 12.16 15.83 -26.84
CA LEU A 94 11.83 17.23 -26.62
C LEU A 94 10.70 17.65 -27.56
N LYS A 95 9.58 18.12 -27.00
CA LYS A 95 8.42 18.62 -27.74
C LYS A 95 8.22 20.11 -27.47
N HIS A 96 7.98 20.88 -28.53
CA HIS A 96 7.53 22.26 -28.39
C HIS A 96 6.00 22.30 -28.27
N LEU A 97 5.47 22.80 -27.16
CA LEU A 97 4.04 22.72 -26.82
C LEU A 97 3.12 23.57 -27.72
N LYS A 98 3.68 24.48 -28.54
CA LYS A 98 2.94 25.37 -29.45
C LYS A 98 3.07 25.00 -30.93
N SER A 99 3.78 23.92 -31.28
CA SER A 99 3.97 23.49 -32.67
C SER A 99 4.03 21.97 -32.80
N SER A 100 3.94 21.44 -34.02
CA SER A 100 4.17 20.01 -34.30
C SER A 100 5.65 19.59 -34.27
N VAL A 101 6.59 20.52 -34.09
CA VAL A 101 8.03 20.23 -34.11
C VAL A 101 8.46 19.47 -32.85
N VAL A 102 9.23 18.40 -33.07
CA VAL A 102 9.82 17.56 -32.02
C VAL A 102 11.29 17.25 -32.33
N HIS A 103 12.08 17.11 -31.29
CA HIS A 103 13.50 16.77 -31.38
C HIS A 103 13.81 15.58 -30.46
N TRP A 104 14.33 14.50 -31.02
CA TRP A 104 14.95 13.45 -30.22
C TRP A 104 16.34 13.88 -29.79
N LEU A 105 16.56 13.92 -28.49
CA LEU A 105 17.79 14.40 -27.90
C LEU A 105 18.80 13.25 -27.88
N HIS A 106 19.85 13.39 -28.69
CA HIS A 106 20.91 12.38 -28.80
C HIS A 106 21.57 12.14 -27.43
N PRO A 107 21.84 10.88 -27.02
CA PRO A 107 22.34 10.58 -25.67
C PRO A 107 23.63 11.32 -25.29
N GLU A 108 24.52 11.55 -26.26
CA GLU A 108 25.81 12.23 -26.06
C GLU A 108 25.73 13.75 -26.32
N MET A 109 24.52 14.35 -26.33
CA MET A 109 24.33 15.80 -26.29
C MET A 109 24.49 16.30 -24.84
N THR A 110 25.24 17.38 -24.63
CA THR A 110 25.38 17.97 -23.28
C THR A 110 24.20 18.85 -22.91
N VAL A 111 23.95 19.06 -21.61
CA VAL A 111 22.92 20.00 -21.12
C VAL A 111 23.22 21.44 -21.57
N SER A 112 24.50 21.81 -21.71
CA SER A 112 24.89 23.11 -22.25
C SER A 112 24.50 23.27 -23.74
N GLU A 113 24.77 22.25 -24.56
CA GLU A 113 24.34 22.22 -25.97
C GLU A 113 22.80 22.27 -26.08
N LEU A 114 22.08 21.50 -25.25
CA LEU A 114 20.62 21.47 -25.18
C LEU A 114 20.03 22.87 -24.91
N THR A 115 20.47 23.53 -23.84
CA THR A 115 19.99 24.86 -23.46
C THR A 115 20.36 25.90 -24.52
N GLN A 116 21.58 25.88 -25.05
CA GLN A 116 22.00 26.79 -26.12
C GLN A 116 21.17 26.62 -27.40
N ARG A 117 20.84 25.37 -27.75
CA ARG A 117 20.25 25.05 -29.05
C ARG A 117 18.73 25.24 -29.12
N TYR A 118 18.02 24.95 -28.04
CA TYR A 118 16.55 24.92 -28.04
C TYR A 118 15.92 25.92 -27.04
N GLU A 119 16.51 26.10 -25.86
CA GLU A 119 15.94 26.92 -24.78
C GLU A 119 16.34 28.41 -24.85
N GLN A 120 17.39 28.79 -25.59
CA GLN A 120 17.71 30.20 -25.79
C GLN A 120 16.73 30.94 -26.72
N GLN A 121 15.97 30.22 -27.53
CA GLN A 121 15.08 30.81 -28.55
C GLN A 121 13.61 30.91 -28.10
N HIS A 122 13.25 30.21 -27.02
CA HIS A 122 11.88 29.97 -26.58
C HIS A 122 11.84 29.86 -25.04
N LEU A 123 10.71 30.22 -24.42
CA LEU A 123 10.61 30.12 -22.96
C LEU A 123 10.65 28.64 -22.53
N GLU A 124 11.33 28.32 -21.42
CA GLU A 124 11.45 26.95 -20.91
C GLU A 124 10.08 26.26 -20.70
N ALA A 125 9.06 27.03 -20.30
CA ALA A 125 7.69 26.54 -20.15
C ALA A 125 6.96 26.19 -21.48
N GLU A 126 7.54 26.52 -22.64
CA GLU A 126 7.05 26.11 -23.97
C GLU A 126 7.60 24.74 -24.38
N TRP A 127 8.57 24.20 -23.64
CA TRP A 127 9.20 22.92 -23.90
C TRP A 127 8.72 21.83 -22.96
N ARG A 128 8.74 20.59 -23.45
CA ARG A 128 8.41 19.40 -22.67
C ARG A 128 9.34 18.25 -23.02
N TYR A 129 9.95 17.66 -22.00
CA TYR A 129 10.77 16.46 -22.09
C TYR A 129 9.91 15.23 -21.78
N ASP A 130 9.78 14.29 -22.71
CA ASP A 130 9.13 12.99 -22.51
C ASP A 130 10.17 11.86 -22.63
N LEU A 131 10.39 11.09 -21.57
CA LEU A 131 11.13 9.83 -21.62
C LEU A 131 10.31 8.79 -22.42
N ARG A 132 10.94 8.13 -23.38
CA ARG A 132 10.24 7.18 -24.29
C ARG A 132 11.14 6.01 -24.67
N ILE A 133 10.56 4.87 -24.97
CA ILE A 133 11.26 3.78 -25.68
C ILE A 133 11.26 4.13 -27.15
N ARG A 134 12.44 4.11 -27.79
CA ARG A 134 12.61 4.43 -29.22
C ARG A 134 13.27 3.31 -30.02
N TYR A 135 14.31 2.71 -29.44
CA TYR A 135 15.11 1.69 -30.10
C TYR A 135 14.63 0.32 -29.63
N ILE A 136 13.91 -0.39 -30.51
CA ILE A 136 13.12 -1.56 -30.13
C ILE A 136 13.82 -2.84 -30.62
N PRO A 137 14.15 -3.82 -29.75
CA PRO A 137 14.76 -5.07 -30.19
C PRO A 137 13.89 -5.85 -31.19
N SER A 138 14.53 -6.65 -32.06
CA SER A 138 13.81 -7.39 -33.12
C SER A 138 12.83 -8.43 -32.59
N ASP A 139 13.10 -9.01 -31.41
CA ASP A 139 12.15 -9.86 -30.69
C ASP A 139 11.89 -9.26 -29.30
N PHE A 140 11.45 -7.98 -29.27
CA PHE A 140 11.21 -7.25 -28.01
C PHE A 140 10.30 -7.99 -27.02
N MET A 141 9.40 -8.86 -27.52
CA MET A 141 8.53 -9.70 -26.68
C MET A 141 9.32 -10.71 -25.85
N LYS A 142 10.39 -11.26 -26.42
CA LYS A 142 11.34 -12.17 -25.77
C LYS A 142 12.42 -11.40 -25.01
N ASP A 143 13.00 -10.36 -25.62
CA ASP A 143 14.11 -9.62 -25.03
C ASP A 143 13.66 -8.90 -23.74
N PHE A 144 12.48 -8.29 -23.72
CA PHE A 144 11.91 -7.68 -22.50
C PHE A 144 11.20 -8.69 -21.57
N GLN A 145 11.25 -10.00 -21.83
CA GLN A 145 10.55 -11.00 -21.00
C GLN A 145 11.04 -10.98 -19.54
N ASP A 146 12.35 -10.81 -19.34
CA ASP A 146 12.98 -10.72 -18.02
C ASP A 146 13.12 -9.28 -17.52
N ASP A 147 12.50 -8.31 -18.20
CA ASP A 147 12.48 -6.88 -17.89
C ASP A 147 11.04 -6.36 -17.99
N ARG A 148 10.25 -6.75 -16.99
CA ARG A 148 8.82 -6.47 -16.93
C ARG A 148 8.51 -4.97 -16.93
N THR A 149 9.41 -4.15 -16.37
CA THR A 149 9.27 -2.70 -16.34
C THR A 149 9.37 -2.12 -17.74
N THR A 150 10.39 -2.49 -18.53
CA THR A 150 10.52 -2.04 -19.92
C THR A 150 9.37 -2.54 -20.79
N MET A 151 8.96 -3.81 -20.65
CA MET A 151 7.78 -4.37 -21.34
C MET A 151 6.50 -3.56 -21.06
N LEU A 152 6.25 -3.25 -19.78
CA LEU A 152 5.05 -2.54 -19.36
C LEU A 152 5.08 -1.05 -19.74
N TYR A 153 6.27 -0.42 -19.71
CA TYR A 153 6.47 0.94 -20.20
C TYR A 153 6.20 1.04 -21.71
N PHE A 154 6.73 0.08 -22.48
CA PHE A 154 6.48 0.02 -23.92
C PHE A 154 4.99 -0.19 -24.24
N TYR A 155 4.32 -1.09 -23.51
CA TYR A 155 2.88 -1.30 -23.61
C TYR A 155 2.08 0.00 -23.35
N GLN A 156 2.39 0.72 -22.27
CA GLN A 156 1.74 2.00 -21.95
C GLN A 156 2.00 3.05 -23.04
N GLN A 157 3.20 3.08 -23.61
CA GLN A 157 3.55 4.01 -24.69
C GLN A 157 2.72 3.75 -25.94
N VAL A 158 2.73 2.52 -26.43
CA VAL A 158 1.98 2.11 -27.63
C VAL A 158 0.47 2.32 -27.41
N ARG A 159 -0.06 2.02 -26.22
CA ARG A 159 -1.46 2.33 -25.86
C ARG A 159 -1.73 3.84 -25.84
N SER A 160 -0.83 4.66 -25.28
CA SER A 160 -0.98 6.11 -25.24
C SER A 160 -1.03 6.71 -26.64
N ASP A 161 -0.13 6.28 -27.53
CA ASP A 161 -0.05 6.78 -28.90
C ASP A 161 -1.28 6.33 -29.71
N PHE A 162 -1.73 5.08 -29.54
CA PHE A 162 -2.98 4.58 -30.10
C PHE A 162 -4.18 5.45 -29.67
N MET A 163 -4.37 5.68 -28.37
CA MET A 163 -5.48 6.47 -27.83
C MET A 163 -5.47 7.93 -28.32
N GLN A 164 -4.29 8.51 -28.56
CA GLN A 164 -4.17 9.90 -29.00
C GLN A 164 -4.29 10.09 -30.53
N GLN A 165 -3.87 9.10 -31.33
CA GLN A 165 -3.67 9.31 -32.78
C GLN A 165 -4.46 8.34 -33.68
N TYR A 166 -4.93 7.20 -33.18
CA TYR A 166 -5.47 6.11 -33.99
C TYR A 166 -6.81 5.52 -33.48
N ALA A 167 -7.18 5.74 -32.22
CA ALA A 167 -8.40 5.16 -31.63
C ALA A 167 -9.73 5.66 -32.25
N SER A 168 -9.70 6.77 -32.99
CA SER A 168 -10.81 7.27 -33.81
C SER A 168 -10.75 6.84 -35.29
N LYS A 169 -9.68 6.14 -35.70
CA LYS A 169 -9.45 5.67 -37.09
C LYS A 169 -9.67 4.15 -37.26
N VAL A 170 -9.73 3.40 -36.16
CA VAL A 170 -10.01 1.96 -36.17
C VAL A 170 -11.51 1.68 -36.13
N SER A 171 -11.93 0.48 -36.54
CA SER A 171 -13.33 0.08 -36.45
C SER A 171 -13.79 -0.12 -35.01
N ASP A 172 -15.10 0.06 -34.75
CA ASP A 172 -15.72 -0.16 -33.44
C ASP A 172 -15.36 -1.54 -32.86
N GLY A 173 -15.32 -2.57 -33.69
CA GLY A 173 -14.91 -3.92 -33.28
C GLY A 173 -13.47 -3.97 -32.78
N MET A 174 -12.53 -3.34 -33.49
CA MET A 174 -11.12 -3.26 -33.09
C MET A 174 -10.96 -2.44 -31.79
N ALA A 175 -11.65 -1.31 -31.69
CA ALA A 175 -11.63 -0.47 -30.49
C ALA A 175 -12.22 -1.20 -29.26
N LEU A 176 -13.33 -1.95 -29.44
CA LEU A 176 -13.89 -2.82 -28.39
C LEU A 176 -12.90 -3.91 -27.96
N GLN A 177 -12.19 -4.54 -28.90
CA GLN A 177 -11.20 -5.56 -28.59
C GLN A 177 -10.02 -5.00 -27.78
N LEU A 178 -9.39 -3.93 -28.26
CA LEU A 178 -8.25 -3.29 -27.61
C LEU A 178 -8.63 -2.73 -26.23
N GLY A 179 -9.80 -2.09 -26.09
CA GLY A 179 -10.29 -1.61 -24.80
C GLY A 179 -10.65 -2.72 -23.83
N CYS A 180 -11.25 -3.84 -24.28
CA CYS A 180 -11.51 -4.99 -23.41
C CYS A 180 -10.23 -5.72 -22.97
N LEU A 181 -9.19 -5.76 -23.81
CA LEU A 181 -7.87 -6.24 -23.43
C LEU A 181 -7.22 -5.34 -22.37
N GLU A 182 -7.33 -4.02 -22.50
CA GLU A 182 -6.89 -3.11 -21.44
C GLU A 182 -7.71 -3.30 -20.15
N ILE A 183 -9.04 -3.42 -20.20
CA ILE A 183 -9.85 -3.71 -19.01
C ILE A 183 -9.38 -5.00 -18.32
N ARG A 184 -9.07 -6.07 -19.08
CA ARG A 184 -8.58 -7.34 -18.52
C ARG A 184 -7.17 -7.21 -17.93
N ARG A 185 -6.27 -6.44 -18.56
CA ARG A 185 -4.90 -6.18 -18.08
C ARG A 185 -4.90 -5.27 -16.85
N PHE A 186 -5.73 -4.23 -16.87
CA PHE A 186 -5.89 -3.23 -15.81
C PHE A 186 -6.51 -3.85 -14.57
N PHE A 187 -7.67 -4.49 -14.72
CA PHE A 187 -8.32 -5.27 -13.66
C PHE A 187 -7.83 -6.72 -13.65
N LYS A 188 -6.51 -6.91 -13.59
CA LYS A 188 -5.80 -8.21 -13.69
C LYS A 188 -6.36 -9.32 -12.79
N ASP A 189 -6.94 -8.95 -11.65
CA ASP A 189 -7.46 -9.85 -10.62
C ASP A 189 -9.00 -9.96 -10.57
N MET A 190 -9.71 -9.29 -11.49
CA MET A 190 -11.16 -9.43 -11.60
C MET A 190 -11.53 -10.86 -12.00
N ASN A 191 -12.55 -11.44 -11.36
CA ASN A 191 -13.14 -12.72 -11.76
C ASN A 191 -13.51 -12.69 -13.26
N PRO A 192 -13.36 -13.77 -14.05
CA PRO A 192 -13.79 -13.82 -15.44
C PRO A 192 -15.21 -13.26 -15.70
N ASN A 193 -16.18 -13.56 -14.84
CA ASN A 193 -17.56 -13.07 -14.95
C ASN A 193 -17.76 -11.70 -14.26
N GLY A 194 -16.67 -10.98 -13.96
CA GLY A 194 -16.68 -9.78 -13.13
C GLY A 194 -17.52 -8.63 -13.69
N LEU A 195 -17.54 -8.44 -15.02
CA LEU A 195 -18.33 -7.41 -15.68
C LEU A 195 -19.81 -7.79 -15.91
N GLU A 196 -20.20 -9.04 -15.67
CA GLU A 196 -21.62 -9.45 -15.74
C GLU A 196 -22.43 -8.84 -14.59
N LYS A 197 -21.77 -8.61 -13.43
CA LYS A 197 -22.37 -7.92 -12.29
C LYS A 197 -22.62 -6.44 -12.64
N LYS A 198 -23.89 -6.03 -12.62
CA LYS A 198 -24.34 -4.66 -12.89
C LYS A 198 -23.58 -3.59 -12.10
N SER A 199 -23.33 -3.84 -10.81
CA SER A 199 -22.56 -2.94 -9.92
C SER A 199 -21.12 -2.71 -10.39
N ASN A 200 -20.45 -3.77 -10.86
CA ASN A 200 -19.05 -3.71 -11.29
C ASN A 200 -18.91 -2.96 -12.62
N TYR A 201 -19.86 -3.14 -13.53
CA TYR A 201 -19.91 -2.32 -14.74
C TYR A 201 -20.24 -0.86 -14.41
N GLU A 202 -21.12 -0.59 -13.44
CA GLU A 202 -21.46 0.79 -13.06
C GLU A 202 -20.31 1.53 -12.37
N LEU A 203 -19.44 0.82 -11.63
CA LEU A 203 -18.16 1.34 -11.14
C LEU A 203 -17.23 1.73 -12.30
N LEU A 204 -17.09 0.85 -13.31
CA LEU A 204 -16.30 1.11 -14.52
C LEU A 204 -16.83 2.34 -15.28
N GLU A 205 -18.15 2.43 -15.44
CA GLU A 205 -18.83 3.47 -16.23
C GLU A 205 -18.83 4.84 -15.54
N LYS A 206 -18.94 4.90 -14.21
CA LYS A 206 -19.13 6.16 -13.45
C LYS A 206 -17.91 6.64 -12.68
N ASP A 207 -17.14 5.74 -12.09
CA ASP A 207 -16.07 6.08 -11.14
C ASP A 207 -14.67 5.94 -11.73
N VAL A 208 -14.50 5.05 -12.72
CA VAL A 208 -13.26 4.93 -13.49
C VAL A 208 -13.33 5.75 -14.78
N GLY A 209 -14.46 5.68 -15.49
CA GLY A 209 -14.68 6.32 -16.78
C GLY A 209 -14.35 5.38 -17.95
N LEU A 210 -15.29 5.25 -18.89
CA LEU A 210 -15.07 4.44 -20.10
C LEU A 210 -14.02 5.06 -21.04
N ASP A 211 -13.80 6.38 -20.97
CA ASP A 211 -12.83 7.10 -21.80
C ASP A 211 -11.36 6.80 -21.43
N GLN A 212 -11.11 6.12 -20.31
CA GLN A 212 -9.82 5.51 -20.02
C GLN A 212 -9.52 4.28 -20.90
N PHE A 213 -10.56 3.60 -21.41
CA PHE A 213 -10.44 2.31 -22.14
C PHE A 213 -10.84 2.40 -23.61
N PHE A 214 -11.71 3.35 -23.96
CA PHE A 214 -12.31 3.49 -25.27
C PHE A 214 -12.25 4.94 -25.76
N SER A 215 -12.21 5.15 -27.07
CA SER A 215 -12.30 6.48 -27.66
C SER A 215 -13.66 7.13 -27.39
N ARG A 216 -13.71 8.47 -27.31
CA ARG A 216 -14.98 9.18 -27.10
C ARG A 216 -15.93 8.97 -28.26
N GLU A 217 -15.38 8.89 -29.47
CA GLU A 217 -16.08 8.56 -30.70
C GLU A 217 -16.83 7.23 -30.60
N LEU A 218 -16.24 6.18 -30.00
CA LEU A 218 -16.92 4.90 -29.76
C LEU A 218 -18.00 5.00 -28.67
N ILE A 219 -17.71 5.76 -27.60
CA ILE A 219 -18.65 5.93 -26.48
C ILE A 219 -19.90 6.69 -26.92
N ASP A 220 -19.72 7.76 -27.70
CA ASP A 220 -20.79 8.66 -28.16
C ASP A 220 -21.56 8.08 -29.36
N SER A 221 -20.98 7.16 -30.14
CA SER A 221 -21.66 6.54 -31.29
C SER A 221 -22.78 5.56 -30.92
N MET A 222 -22.81 5.07 -29.68
CA MET A 222 -23.74 4.02 -29.24
C MET A 222 -24.49 4.39 -27.95
N LYS A 223 -25.75 3.94 -27.84
CA LYS A 223 -26.50 4.07 -26.58
C LYS A 223 -25.82 3.25 -25.47
N SER A 224 -25.71 3.78 -24.25
CA SER A 224 -24.96 3.15 -23.14
C SER A 224 -25.36 1.70 -22.86
N LYS A 225 -26.66 1.34 -23.01
CA LYS A 225 -27.16 -0.04 -22.85
C LYS A 225 -26.69 -1.00 -23.97
N GLN A 226 -26.43 -0.50 -25.17
CA GLN A 226 -25.85 -1.25 -26.28
C GLN A 226 -24.34 -1.40 -26.09
N LEU A 227 -23.64 -0.30 -25.78
CA LEU A 227 -22.21 -0.31 -25.49
C LEU A 227 -21.87 -1.26 -24.34
N ARG A 228 -22.63 -1.21 -23.23
CA ARG A 228 -22.51 -2.15 -22.10
C ARG A 228 -22.58 -3.62 -22.53
N ARG A 229 -23.53 -3.98 -23.39
CA ARG A 229 -23.68 -5.35 -23.90
C ARG A 229 -22.49 -5.78 -24.75
N LEU A 230 -22.02 -4.90 -25.64
CA LEU A 230 -20.87 -5.19 -26.51
C LEU A 230 -19.58 -5.36 -25.69
N ILE A 231 -19.33 -4.48 -24.72
CA ILE A 231 -18.18 -4.61 -23.80
C ILE A 231 -18.25 -5.93 -23.02
N GLN A 232 -19.41 -6.27 -22.44
CA GLN A 232 -19.60 -7.54 -21.71
C GLN A 232 -19.35 -8.77 -22.61
N GLN A 233 -19.88 -8.76 -23.84
CA GLN A 233 -19.69 -9.85 -24.81
C GLN A 233 -18.24 -9.98 -25.28
N THR A 234 -17.58 -8.87 -25.64
CA THR A 234 -16.18 -8.87 -26.09
C THR A 234 -15.23 -9.24 -24.95
N PHE A 235 -15.47 -8.74 -23.73
CA PHE A 235 -14.65 -9.05 -22.56
C PHE A 235 -14.64 -10.55 -22.21
N GLN A 236 -15.75 -11.27 -22.39
CA GLN A 236 -15.77 -12.72 -22.13
C GLN A 236 -14.78 -13.51 -23.01
N GLY A 237 -14.45 -13.02 -24.21
CA GLY A 237 -13.40 -13.63 -25.05
C GLY A 237 -11.97 -13.46 -24.51
N TYR A 238 -11.77 -12.62 -23.50
CA TYR A 238 -10.48 -12.33 -22.86
C TYR A 238 -10.48 -12.56 -21.35
N SER A 239 -11.62 -12.97 -20.77
CA SER A 239 -11.88 -12.88 -19.33
C SER A 239 -10.94 -13.73 -18.45
N THR A 240 -10.28 -14.73 -19.02
CA THR A 240 -9.30 -15.62 -18.38
C THR A 240 -7.83 -15.27 -18.64
N LEU A 241 -7.54 -14.27 -19.49
CA LEU A 241 -6.16 -13.94 -19.88
C LEU A 241 -5.38 -13.26 -18.74
N LYS A 242 -4.10 -13.65 -18.59
CA LYS A 242 -3.12 -12.97 -17.71
C LYS A 242 -2.65 -11.65 -18.35
N GLN A 243 -2.02 -10.77 -17.56
CA GLN A 243 -1.55 -9.46 -18.06
C GLN A 243 -0.65 -9.57 -19.28
N ASP A 244 0.35 -10.45 -19.26
CA ASP A 244 1.33 -10.58 -20.35
C ASP A 244 0.68 -11.12 -21.63
N GLN A 245 -0.31 -12.01 -21.47
CA GLN A 245 -1.16 -12.48 -22.58
C GLN A 245 -2.06 -11.37 -23.13
N CYS A 246 -2.55 -10.46 -22.28
CA CYS A 246 -3.31 -9.29 -22.73
C CYS A 246 -2.42 -8.30 -23.49
N MET A 247 -1.20 -8.04 -23.01
CA MET A 247 -0.23 -7.17 -23.69
C MET A 247 0.18 -7.77 -25.04
N ALA A 248 0.60 -9.04 -25.08
CA ALA A 248 0.94 -9.74 -26.32
C ALA A 248 -0.22 -9.74 -27.33
N LYS A 249 -1.45 -9.99 -26.86
CA LYS A 249 -2.64 -9.96 -27.72
C LYS A 249 -2.94 -8.55 -28.22
N PHE A 250 -2.87 -7.54 -27.37
CA PHE A 250 -3.04 -6.13 -27.74
C PHE A 250 -2.04 -5.69 -28.81
N PHE A 251 -0.75 -6.01 -28.63
CA PHE A 251 0.30 -5.79 -29.63
C PHE A 251 -0.06 -6.49 -30.96
N SER A 252 -0.37 -7.79 -30.94
CA SER A 252 -0.74 -8.54 -32.16
C SER A 252 -2.01 -8.05 -32.86
N THR A 253 -2.95 -7.48 -32.11
CA THR A 253 -4.21 -6.94 -32.61
C THR A 253 -3.99 -5.55 -33.23
N LEU A 254 -3.21 -4.68 -32.57
CA LEU A 254 -2.89 -3.35 -33.07
C LEU A 254 -1.96 -3.37 -34.29
N ALA A 255 -1.04 -4.34 -34.37
CA ALA A 255 -0.12 -4.52 -35.49
C ALA A 255 -0.82 -4.72 -36.85
N GLN A 256 -2.11 -5.09 -36.85
CA GLN A 256 -2.92 -5.27 -38.06
C GLN A 256 -3.30 -3.95 -38.74
N CYS A 257 -3.21 -2.82 -38.03
CA CYS A 257 -3.57 -1.50 -38.55
C CYS A 257 -2.57 -0.38 -38.23
N TYR A 258 -1.61 -0.61 -37.34
CA TYR A 258 -0.60 0.38 -36.94
C TYR A 258 0.75 -0.27 -36.64
N SER A 259 1.82 0.20 -37.31
CA SER A 259 3.19 -0.18 -36.99
C SER A 259 3.71 0.70 -35.85
N TYR A 260 3.89 0.09 -34.67
CA TYR A 260 4.41 0.74 -33.46
C TYR A 260 5.88 0.39 -33.17
N THR A 261 6.51 -0.41 -34.02
CA THR A 261 7.93 -0.80 -33.94
C THR A 261 8.82 -0.08 -34.96
N GLN A 262 8.24 0.71 -35.86
CA GLN A 262 8.92 1.35 -36.97
C GLN A 262 8.51 2.83 -37.07
N GLU A 263 9.45 3.73 -37.37
CA GLU A 263 9.17 5.12 -37.73
C GLU A 263 9.27 5.27 -39.27
N SER A 264 8.34 6.02 -39.88
CA SER A 264 8.33 6.29 -41.33
C SER A 264 8.57 7.78 -41.60
N PHE A 265 9.44 8.08 -42.58
CA PHE A 265 9.85 9.44 -42.91
C PHE A 265 9.72 9.72 -44.41
N ALA A 266 8.80 10.60 -44.77
CA ALA A 266 8.71 11.12 -46.13
C ALA A 266 9.95 11.97 -46.46
N CYS A 267 10.70 11.55 -47.48
CA CYS A 267 11.95 12.19 -47.92
C CYS A 267 12.13 12.05 -49.44
N GLN A 268 13.11 12.74 -50.02
CA GLN A 268 13.40 12.70 -51.45
C GLN A 268 14.77 12.06 -51.71
N LEU A 269 14.85 11.14 -52.67
CA LEU A 269 16.13 10.56 -53.10
C LEU A 269 16.98 11.61 -53.84
N VAL A 270 18.26 11.71 -53.45
CA VAL A 270 19.20 12.67 -54.06
C VAL A 270 19.69 12.22 -55.45
N HIS A 271 19.62 10.92 -55.73
CA HIS A 271 20.15 10.31 -56.95
C HIS A 271 19.01 9.85 -57.86
N GLY A 272 18.73 10.62 -58.92
CA GLY A 272 17.70 10.32 -59.93
C GLY A 272 16.78 11.52 -60.20
N TRP A 273 15.60 11.24 -60.75
CA TRP A 273 14.48 12.19 -60.64
C TRP A 273 14.12 12.32 -59.16
N SER A 274 13.79 13.53 -58.67
CA SER A 274 13.42 13.72 -57.26
C SER A 274 12.07 13.04 -56.98
N ILE A 275 12.15 11.79 -56.52
CA ILE A 275 11.01 10.95 -56.16
C ILE A 275 10.88 11.03 -54.64
N THR A 276 9.71 11.45 -54.18
CA THR A 276 9.32 11.33 -52.78
C THR A 276 9.12 9.86 -52.43
N ILE A 277 9.77 9.41 -51.37
CA ILE A 277 9.72 8.05 -50.83
C ILE A 277 9.42 8.12 -49.33
N ASP A 278 8.86 7.05 -48.78
CA ASP A 278 8.82 6.84 -47.34
C ASP A 278 10.01 5.96 -46.94
N LEU A 279 10.90 6.49 -46.09
CA LEU A 279 11.97 5.71 -45.49
C LEU A 279 11.47 5.13 -44.16
N VAL A 280 11.35 3.80 -44.10
CA VAL A 280 10.89 3.07 -42.93
C VAL A 280 12.11 2.51 -42.18
N ILE A 281 12.20 2.84 -40.90
CA ILE A 281 13.32 2.49 -40.02
C ILE A 281 12.76 1.79 -38.78
N GLY A 282 13.23 0.58 -38.49
CA GLY A 282 12.85 -0.19 -37.32
C GLY A 282 13.77 -1.40 -37.12
N PRO A 283 13.44 -2.36 -36.23
CA PRO A 283 14.34 -3.45 -35.83
C PRO A 283 14.96 -4.25 -36.98
N ASP A 284 14.21 -4.46 -38.07
CA ASP A 284 14.63 -5.26 -39.23
C ASP A 284 15.66 -4.55 -40.13
N GLY A 285 15.87 -3.24 -39.93
CA GLY A 285 16.81 -2.41 -40.69
C GLY A 285 16.15 -1.17 -41.30
N ILE A 286 16.73 -0.73 -42.42
CA ILE A 286 16.29 0.44 -43.19
C ILE A 286 15.68 -0.06 -44.51
N SER A 287 14.45 0.38 -44.82
CA SER A 287 13.73 0.02 -46.06
C SER A 287 13.08 1.24 -46.70
N GLN A 288 13.01 1.23 -48.04
CA GLN A 288 12.29 2.22 -48.85
C GLN A 288 10.90 1.70 -49.20
N HIS A 289 9.88 2.54 -49.00
CA HIS A 289 8.50 2.31 -49.38
C HIS A 289 8.07 3.38 -50.41
N THR A 290 7.27 2.97 -51.39
CA THR A 290 6.66 3.83 -52.40
C THR A 290 5.22 3.39 -52.64
N GLU A 291 4.30 4.33 -52.84
CA GLU A 291 2.87 4.02 -53.02
C GLU A 291 2.66 2.92 -54.07
N ASN A 292 1.93 1.87 -53.68
CA ASN A 292 1.57 0.72 -54.53
C ASN A 292 2.71 -0.22 -54.95
N SER A 293 3.82 -0.30 -54.20
CA SER A 293 4.95 -1.18 -54.50
C SER A 293 5.47 -1.95 -53.28
N THR A 294 6.14 -3.08 -53.51
CA THR A 294 6.74 -3.89 -52.44
C THR A 294 7.92 -3.15 -51.79
N PRO A 295 8.05 -3.14 -50.45
CA PRO A 295 9.18 -2.55 -49.75
C PRO A 295 10.53 -3.01 -50.30
N VAL A 296 11.43 -2.06 -50.54
CA VAL A 296 12.81 -2.31 -51.00
C VAL A 296 13.74 -2.23 -49.80
N TYR A 297 14.35 -3.36 -49.46
CA TYR A 297 15.33 -3.42 -48.36
C TYR A 297 16.62 -2.70 -48.73
N LEU A 298 17.11 -1.80 -47.86
CA LEU A 298 18.32 -1.02 -48.11
C LEU A 298 19.53 -1.51 -47.32
N ALA A 299 19.42 -1.66 -45.99
CA ALA A 299 20.56 -2.03 -45.14
C ALA A 299 20.18 -2.56 -43.75
N LYS A 300 21.05 -3.42 -43.21
CA LYS A 300 21.14 -3.73 -41.77
C LYS A 300 21.93 -2.64 -41.04
N PHE A 301 21.63 -2.39 -39.77
CA PHE A 301 22.40 -1.45 -38.95
C PHE A 301 23.87 -1.86 -38.79
N SER A 302 24.18 -3.16 -38.76
CA SER A 302 25.56 -3.66 -38.74
C SER A 302 26.41 -3.30 -39.97
N GLN A 303 25.78 -2.88 -41.07
CA GLN A 303 26.44 -2.37 -42.28
C GLN A 303 26.66 -0.86 -42.25
N VAL A 304 26.05 -0.11 -41.31
CA VAL A 304 26.23 1.34 -41.21
C VAL A 304 27.64 1.63 -40.69
N ARG A 305 28.31 2.63 -41.29
CA ARG A 305 29.69 3.02 -40.95
C ARG A 305 29.82 4.47 -40.51
N SER A 306 28.98 5.36 -41.02
CA SER A 306 28.91 6.77 -40.58
C SER A 306 27.59 7.42 -40.99
N ILE A 307 27.12 8.38 -40.20
CA ILE A 307 25.91 9.17 -40.46
C ILE A 307 26.28 10.66 -40.42
N SER A 308 25.74 11.47 -41.32
CA SER A 308 25.95 12.92 -41.30
C SER A 308 24.71 13.68 -41.78
N CYS A 309 24.42 14.81 -41.12
CA CYS A 309 23.33 15.72 -41.47
C CYS A 309 23.88 17.11 -41.80
N SER A 310 23.35 17.76 -42.84
CA SER A 310 23.67 19.15 -43.16
C SER A 310 22.46 19.91 -43.70
N ALA A 311 22.19 21.10 -43.17
CA ALA A 311 21.16 22.00 -43.70
C ALA A 311 21.54 22.52 -45.09
N GLN A 312 20.55 22.63 -45.97
CA GLN A 312 20.66 23.20 -47.31
C GLN A 312 20.09 24.63 -47.34
N SER A 313 20.45 25.41 -48.36
CA SER A 313 20.08 26.83 -48.48
C SER A 313 18.59 27.09 -48.79
N ASP A 314 17.86 26.05 -49.20
CA ASP A 314 16.43 26.06 -49.51
C ASP A 314 15.55 25.68 -48.30
N GLY A 315 16.15 25.40 -47.14
CA GLY A 315 15.46 24.97 -45.92
C GLY A 315 15.32 23.45 -45.78
N LEU A 316 15.66 22.67 -46.80
CA LEU A 316 15.79 21.22 -46.68
C LEU A 316 17.04 20.85 -45.88
N ALA A 317 17.20 19.57 -45.56
CA ALA A 317 18.45 19.04 -45.03
C ALA A 317 18.81 17.70 -45.68
N LEU A 318 20.10 17.55 -45.96
CA LEU A 318 20.69 16.31 -46.45
C LEU A 318 20.99 15.39 -45.27
N LEU A 319 20.43 14.18 -45.30
CA LEU A 319 20.89 13.05 -44.51
C LEU A 319 21.70 12.13 -45.41
N THR A 320 22.93 11.80 -45.00
CA THR A 320 23.80 10.84 -45.68
C THR A 320 24.22 9.73 -44.72
N VAL A 321 24.03 8.49 -45.15
CA VAL A 321 24.34 7.26 -44.42
C VAL A 321 25.31 6.43 -45.25
N ASN A 322 26.50 6.19 -44.72
CA ASN A 322 27.50 5.36 -45.36
C ASN A 322 27.26 3.89 -44.98
N ILE A 323 27.10 3.04 -46.00
CA ILE A 323 26.75 1.62 -45.87
C ILE A 323 27.87 0.78 -46.47
N GLU A 324 28.38 -0.16 -45.70
CA GLU A 324 29.41 -1.11 -46.13
C GLU A 324 28.93 -1.98 -47.30
N GLY A 325 29.73 -2.03 -48.36
CA GLY A 325 29.42 -2.75 -49.60
C GLY A 325 28.61 -1.94 -50.61
N ALA A 326 28.14 -0.73 -50.28
CA ALA A 326 27.50 0.15 -51.24
C ALA A 326 28.54 0.95 -52.05
N ASN A 327 28.35 1.06 -53.37
CA ASN A 327 29.25 1.83 -54.26
C ASN A 327 29.17 3.35 -54.04
N GLN A 328 28.08 3.84 -53.46
CA GLN A 328 27.83 5.25 -53.13
C GLN A 328 27.05 5.31 -51.80
N PRO A 329 27.23 6.35 -50.98
CA PRO A 329 26.52 6.49 -49.72
C PRO A 329 25.03 6.81 -49.96
N PHE A 330 24.16 6.23 -49.15
CA PHE A 330 22.72 6.48 -49.24
C PHE A 330 22.42 7.90 -48.77
N SER A 331 21.82 8.72 -49.65
CA SER A 331 21.58 10.14 -49.37
C SER A 331 20.15 10.55 -49.73
N VAL A 332 19.47 11.19 -48.77
CA VAL A 332 18.10 11.70 -48.91
C VAL A 332 17.98 13.14 -48.44
N ASN A 333 17.15 13.92 -49.13
CA ASN A 333 16.71 15.24 -48.67
C ASN A 333 15.47 15.09 -47.80
N THR A 334 15.52 15.67 -46.61
CA THR A 334 14.41 15.75 -45.65
C THR A 334 13.81 17.16 -45.63
N SER A 335 12.56 17.28 -45.18
CA SER A 335 11.83 18.55 -45.11
C SER A 335 12.40 19.58 -44.13
N SER A 336 13.30 19.18 -43.22
CA SER A 336 14.01 20.09 -42.31
C SER A 336 15.19 19.39 -41.63
N LEU A 337 16.15 20.17 -41.12
CA LEU A 337 17.26 19.65 -40.31
C LEU A 337 16.78 18.82 -39.11
N ALA A 338 15.68 19.22 -38.46
CA ALA A 338 15.11 18.48 -37.34
C ALA A 338 14.70 17.04 -37.73
N VAL A 339 14.16 16.85 -38.94
CA VAL A 339 13.80 15.52 -39.45
C VAL A 339 15.06 14.70 -39.74
N ALA A 340 16.06 15.27 -40.41
CA ALA A 340 17.34 14.60 -40.64
C ALA A 340 18.03 14.16 -39.33
N GLU A 341 18.01 15.00 -38.30
CA GLU A 341 18.57 14.67 -36.98
C GLU A 341 17.77 13.60 -36.23
N ASN A 342 16.42 13.68 -36.28
CA ASN A 342 15.56 12.65 -35.71
C ASN A 342 15.78 11.29 -36.39
N MET A 343 16.01 11.25 -37.70
CA MET A 343 16.37 10.03 -38.45
C MET A 343 17.79 9.54 -38.09
N ALA A 344 18.76 10.44 -37.99
CA ALA A 344 20.14 10.08 -37.64
C ALA A 344 20.24 9.48 -36.22
N ASP A 345 19.57 10.07 -35.24
CA ASP A 345 19.51 9.51 -33.88
C ASP A 345 18.86 8.11 -33.84
N LEU A 346 17.82 7.89 -34.65
CA LEU A 346 17.16 6.58 -34.75
C LEU A 346 18.09 5.50 -35.29
N ILE A 347 18.76 5.78 -36.43
CA ILE A 347 19.71 4.86 -37.05
C ILE A 347 20.89 4.60 -36.10
N ASP A 348 21.47 5.65 -35.52
CA ASP A 348 22.60 5.54 -34.59
C ASP A 348 22.22 4.73 -33.34
N GLY A 349 21.02 4.95 -32.80
CA GLY A 349 20.52 4.19 -31.66
C GLY A 349 20.30 2.72 -31.94
N TYR A 350 19.81 2.35 -33.12
CA TYR A 350 19.78 0.95 -33.53
C TYR A 350 21.18 0.35 -33.72
N CYS A 351 22.16 1.11 -34.24
CA CYS A 351 23.55 0.67 -34.36
C CYS A 351 24.18 0.39 -32.98
N ARG A 352 23.93 1.27 -31.99
CA ARG A 352 24.35 1.08 -30.59
C ARG A 352 23.65 -0.12 -29.95
N LEU A 353 22.33 -0.25 -30.12
CA LEU A 353 21.52 -1.33 -29.53
C LEU A 353 21.94 -2.72 -30.03
N GLN A 354 22.29 -2.84 -31.32
CA GLN A 354 22.78 -4.10 -31.91
C GLN A 354 24.28 -4.35 -31.67
N GLY A 355 24.95 -3.56 -30.82
CA GLY A 355 26.38 -3.70 -30.52
C GLY A 355 27.30 -3.48 -31.73
N SER A 356 26.81 -2.82 -32.78
CA SER A 356 27.59 -2.57 -34.01
C SER A 356 28.51 -1.35 -33.90
N ALA A 357 28.34 -0.53 -32.86
CA ALA A 357 29.23 0.58 -32.51
C ALA A 357 29.20 0.86 -30.99
N GLU A 358 30.37 0.99 -30.37
CA GLU A 358 30.50 1.39 -28.94
C GLU A 358 30.26 2.90 -28.73
N SER A 359 30.46 3.70 -29.77
CA SER A 359 30.29 5.15 -29.81
C SER A 359 29.34 5.57 -30.92
N SER A 360 28.85 6.81 -30.89
CA SER A 360 28.01 7.35 -31.98
C SER A 360 28.74 7.35 -33.33
N LEU A 361 28.03 6.95 -34.38
CA LEU A 361 28.44 7.02 -35.78
C LEU A 361 28.08 8.38 -36.44
N ILE A 362 27.47 9.31 -35.70
CA ILE A 362 27.08 10.63 -36.19
C ILE A 362 28.29 11.57 -36.22
N ILE A 363 28.71 11.96 -37.41
CA ILE A 363 29.82 12.90 -37.63
C ILE A 363 29.33 14.33 -37.38
N ARG A 364 29.63 14.90 -36.20
CA ARG A 364 29.42 16.33 -35.91
C ARG A 364 30.45 17.17 -36.68
N GLN A 365 29.99 18.12 -37.49
CA GLN A 365 30.91 19.08 -38.14
C GLN A 365 31.52 20.02 -37.08
N SER A 366 32.84 19.95 -36.93
CA SER A 366 33.62 20.89 -36.12
C SER A 366 33.52 22.32 -36.68
N LYS A 367 32.58 23.13 -36.16
CA LYS A 367 32.75 24.60 -36.23
C LYS A 367 34.02 24.95 -35.45
N GLY A 368 34.91 25.70 -36.10
CA GLY A 368 36.29 25.86 -35.66
C GLY A 368 36.43 26.47 -34.26
N ARG A 369 37.58 26.20 -33.64
CA ARG A 369 38.03 26.87 -32.41
C ARG A 369 38.06 28.38 -32.65
N ASP A 370 37.10 29.12 -32.10
CA ASP A 370 37.25 30.57 -31.98
C ASP A 370 38.15 30.88 -30.78
N VAL A 371 39.26 31.55 -31.06
CA VAL A 371 40.30 31.88 -30.09
C VAL A 371 39.92 33.16 -29.37
N ARG A 372 39.55 33.08 -28.09
CA ARG A 372 39.69 34.27 -27.22
C ARG A 372 40.00 33.99 -25.75
N GLN A 373 41.29 34.13 -25.45
CA GLN A 373 41.87 34.68 -24.22
C GLN A 373 41.69 33.88 -22.89
N LYS A 374 42.77 33.18 -22.51
CA LYS A 374 43.08 32.82 -21.10
C LYS A 374 43.35 34.07 -20.25
N LEU A 375 43.15 33.95 -18.93
CA LEU A 375 44.04 34.31 -17.80
C LEU A 375 43.20 34.49 -16.50
N PRO A 376 43.73 34.28 -15.28
CA PRO A 376 44.69 33.26 -14.82
C PRO A 376 44.24 32.53 -13.50
N ASP A 377 44.91 31.43 -13.12
CA ASP A 377 44.82 30.85 -11.76
C ASP A 377 45.50 31.74 -10.70
N ILE A 378 45.06 31.73 -9.41
CA ILE A 378 45.68 31.36 -8.09
C ILE A 378 44.74 31.85 -6.92
N PRO A 379 44.92 31.54 -5.59
CA PRO A 379 45.32 30.34 -4.84
C PRO A 379 44.29 29.90 -3.73
N GLN A 380 44.43 28.69 -3.16
CA GLN A 380 43.71 28.24 -1.93
C GLN A 380 44.43 28.63 -0.61
N ARG A 381 43.68 28.88 0.50
CA ARG A 381 44.10 28.57 1.91
C ARG A 381 43.05 28.82 3.03
N GLY A 382 42.50 27.73 3.60
CA GLY A 382 42.44 27.38 5.05
C GLY A 382 41.79 28.25 6.17
N GLY A 383 40.55 27.87 6.57
CA GLY A 383 40.02 27.80 7.97
C GLY A 383 39.78 29.09 8.80
N PRO A 384 39.18 29.02 10.01
CA PRO A 384 38.52 27.89 10.73
C PRO A 384 37.05 28.18 11.18
N SER A 385 36.47 27.26 11.97
CA SER A 385 35.06 27.19 12.43
C SER A 385 34.60 28.14 13.55
N GLY A 386 33.31 28.51 13.58
CA GLY A 386 32.59 29.10 14.74
C GLY A 386 31.06 29.25 14.50
N PRO A 387 30.15 29.03 15.50
CA PRO A 387 28.70 28.90 15.25
C PRO A 387 27.79 30.00 15.87
N ASP A 388 26.59 30.23 15.32
CA ASP A 388 25.31 30.32 16.10
C ASP A 388 24.02 30.27 15.22
N ARG A 389 22.85 30.24 15.88
CA ARG A 389 21.50 29.82 15.45
C ARG A 389 20.55 30.93 14.95
N SER A 390 19.58 30.55 14.09
CA SER A 390 18.11 30.73 14.28
C SER A 390 17.37 29.97 13.15
N LYS A 391 16.34 29.12 13.34
CA LYS A 391 14.99 29.24 13.94
C LYS A 391 13.98 30.15 13.21
N ASN A 392 13.32 29.61 12.17
CA ASN A 392 11.87 29.30 12.14
C ASN A 392 11.31 29.25 10.69
N SER A 393 10.87 28.08 10.21
CA SER A 393 9.94 27.94 9.06
C SER A 393 9.46 26.49 8.87
N ASP A 394 8.64 25.96 9.79
CA ASP A 394 8.07 24.61 9.64
C ASP A 394 6.93 24.61 8.60
N ILE A 395 7.22 24.24 7.35
CA ILE A 395 6.27 23.76 6.30
C ILE A 395 7.01 23.28 5.03
N TYR A 396 8.24 23.71 4.79
CA TYR A 396 9.13 23.09 3.80
C TYR A 396 10.18 22.24 4.52
N ALA A 397 10.16 20.93 4.29
CA ALA A 397 11.31 20.08 4.60
C ALA A 397 12.36 20.29 3.51
N GLU A 398 13.54 20.79 3.89
CA GLU A 398 14.71 20.71 3.02
C GLU A 398 15.07 19.23 2.82
N ILE A 399 15.22 18.82 1.56
CA ILE A 399 15.67 17.47 1.23
C ILE A 399 17.20 17.46 1.37
N PRO A 400 17.81 16.66 2.26
CA PRO A 400 19.26 16.59 2.37
C PRO A 400 19.90 16.07 1.08
N ASP A 401 21.03 16.66 0.67
CA ASP A 401 21.76 16.27 -0.54
C ASP A 401 22.17 14.77 -0.48
N GLY A 402 21.60 13.98 -1.39
CA GLY A 402 21.78 12.52 -1.46
C GLY A 402 23.09 12.07 -2.15
N THR A 403 24.20 12.76 -1.93
CA THR A 403 25.50 12.52 -2.61
C THR A 403 26.65 12.23 -1.63
N GLU A 404 26.39 11.36 -0.66
CA GLU A 404 27.44 10.53 -0.05
C GLU A 404 27.03 9.06 -0.12
N ASP A 405 27.98 8.17 -0.40
CA ASP A 405 27.75 6.73 -0.56
C ASP A 405 27.05 6.14 0.67
N SER A 406 25.74 5.87 0.52
CA SER A 406 24.90 5.54 1.66
C SER A 406 24.99 4.06 2.08
N GLY A 407 25.78 3.25 1.36
CA GLY A 407 25.92 1.82 1.64
C GLY A 407 26.43 1.53 3.05
N GLU A 408 27.34 2.37 3.58
CA GLU A 408 28.03 2.07 4.84
C GLU A 408 27.38 2.69 6.08
N LYS A 409 26.73 3.86 5.98
CA LYS A 409 26.26 4.66 7.14
C LYS A 409 25.32 3.96 8.13
N HIS A 410 24.67 2.86 7.74
CA HIS A 410 23.69 2.13 8.56
C HIS A 410 24.10 0.68 8.86
N ARG A 411 25.28 0.22 8.41
CA ARG A 411 25.78 -1.13 8.70
C ARG A 411 26.50 -1.09 10.04
N ILE A 412 26.06 -1.92 10.99
CA ILE A 412 26.62 -2.00 12.34
C ILE A 412 27.19 -3.40 12.60
N SER A 413 28.20 -3.51 13.46
CA SER A 413 28.79 -4.81 13.79
C SER A 413 27.94 -5.55 14.83
N ARG A 414 27.79 -6.86 14.68
CA ARG A 414 27.19 -7.73 15.70
C ARG A 414 27.92 -7.66 17.04
N GLY A 415 29.22 -7.38 17.03
CA GLY A 415 30.03 -7.24 18.24
C GLY A 415 29.74 -5.97 19.07
N ASP A 416 29.09 -4.97 18.47
CA ASP A 416 28.73 -3.71 19.12
C ASP A 416 27.32 -3.75 19.73
N VAL A 417 26.57 -4.85 19.58
CA VAL A 417 25.19 -4.99 20.03
C VAL A 417 25.05 -6.15 21.02
N VAL A 418 24.59 -5.85 22.23
CA VAL A 418 24.22 -6.85 23.25
C VAL A 418 22.71 -7.07 23.20
N VAL A 419 22.27 -8.31 22.98
CA VAL A 419 20.85 -8.70 23.01
C VAL A 419 20.42 -9.03 24.43
N GLY A 420 19.28 -8.47 24.85
CA GLY A 420 18.63 -8.71 26.14
C GLY A 420 17.48 -9.71 26.04
N ARG A 421 16.36 -9.38 26.69
CA ARG A 421 15.16 -10.23 26.74
C ARG A 421 14.24 -9.98 25.55
N ILE A 422 13.39 -10.95 25.24
CA ILE A 422 12.29 -10.78 24.29
C ILE A 422 11.29 -9.75 24.86
N LEU A 423 10.93 -8.77 24.04
CA LEU A 423 9.87 -7.78 24.27
C LEU A 423 8.55 -8.19 23.62
N GLY A 424 8.61 -8.87 22.47
CA GLY A 424 7.44 -9.35 21.74
C GLY A 424 7.81 -10.22 20.55
N GLU A 425 6.80 -10.84 19.93
CA GLU A 425 6.95 -11.68 18.74
C GLU A 425 6.12 -11.09 17.59
N GLY A 426 6.77 -10.89 16.44
CA GLY A 426 6.18 -10.39 15.21
C GLY A 426 6.26 -11.40 14.07
N PHE A 427 5.72 -11.04 12.91
CA PHE A 427 5.57 -11.96 11.77
C PHE A 427 6.89 -12.59 11.26
N PHE A 428 7.99 -11.83 11.30
CA PHE A 428 9.31 -12.28 10.82
C PHE A 428 10.22 -12.86 11.92
N GLY A 429 9.82 -12.75 13.19
CA GLY A 429 10.62 -13.18 14.35
C GLY A 429 10.41 -12.30 15.58
N GLU A 430 11.36 -12.35 16.52
CA GLU A 430 11.23 -11.71 17.83
C GLU A 430 11.81 -10.30 17.85
N VAL A 431 11.21 -9.43 18.67
CA VAL A 431 11.79 -8.15 19.07
C VAL A 431 12.38 -8.32 20.46
N HIS A 432 13.66 -7.98 20.62
CA HIS A 432 14.38 -8.00 21.90
C HIS A 432 14.70 -6.57 22.35
N ASP A 433 14.94 -6.36 23.64
CA ASP A 433 15.70 -5.20 24.09
C ASP A 433 17.20 -5.45 23.95
N GLY A 434 18.01 -4.41 24.11
CA GLY A 434 19.45 -4.51 24.02
C GLY A 434 20.19 -3.21 24.25
N GLU A 435 21.50 -3.28 24.13
CA GLU A 435 22.42 -2.16 24.28
C GLU A 435 23.35 -2.12 23.06
N TYR A 436 23.33 -1.01 22.31
CA TYR A 436 24.23 -0.74 21.20
C TYR A 436 25.32 0.21 21.65
N LYS A 437 26.58 -0.15 21.38
CA LYS A 437 27.75 0.71 21.58
C LYS A 437 28.06 1.44 20.27
N SER A 438 27.88 2.76 20.25
CA SER A 438 28.18 3.57 19.08
C SER A 438 29.70 3.62 18.77
N PRO A 439 30.10 4.05 17.57
CA PRO A 439 31.51 4.32 17.25
C PRO A 439 32.16 5.39 18.15
N THR A 440 31.36 6.29 18.74
CA THR A 440 31.83 7.28 19.74
C THR A 440 32.01 6.69 21.14
N GLY A 441 31.65 5.42 21.36
CA GLY A 441 31.73 4.73 22.64
C GLY A 441 30.53 4.94 23.56
N GLU A 442 29.54 5.71 23.13
CA GLU A 442 28.26 5.90 23.83
C GLU A 442 27.45 4.59 23.82
N ARG A 443 26.71 4.32 24.89
CA ARG A 443 25.82 3.17 24.99
C ARG A 443 24.37 3.60 24.90
N ILE A 444 23.66 3.06 23.93
CA ILE A 444 22.29 3.43 23.57
C ILE A 444 21.41 2.21 23.80
N ARG A 445 20.26 2.38 24.46
CA ARG A 445 19.25 1.32 24.59
C ARG A 445 18.50 1.15 23.27
N VAL A 446 18.40 -0.09 22.80
CA VAL A 446 17.88 -0.41 21.46
C VAL A 446 16.86 -1.53 21.47
N ALA A 447 15.97 -1.51 20.48
CA ALA A 447 15.08 -2.61 20.14
C ALA A 447 15.67 -3.37 18.94
N ILE A 448 15.74 -4.70 19.03
CA ILE A 448 16.42 -5.56 18.07
C ILE A 448 15.39 -6.54 17.49
N LYS A 449 14.94 -6.29 16.26
CA LYS A 449 14.08 -7.21 15.50
C LYS A 449 14.99 -8.28 14.89
N THR A 450 14.73 -9.56 15.15
CA THR A 450 15.50 -10.70 14.65
C THR A 450 14.69 -11.49 13.61
N CYS A 451 15.34 -12.01 12.58
CA CYS A 451 14.71 -12.86 11.58
C CYS A 451 14.83 -14.35 11.99
N LYS A 452 13.71 -15.03 12.23
CA LYS A 452 13.70 -16.47 12.61
C LYS A 452 13.92 -17.43 11.44
N ASP A 453 13.42 -17.07 10.25
CA ASP A 453 13.56 -17.82 9.02
C ASP A 453 14.50 -17.06 8.07
N CYS A 454 15.66 -17.64 7.77
CA CYS A 454 16.68 -17.02 6.92
C CYS A 454 16.60 -17.48 5.45
N SER A 455 15.45 -17.98 4.98
CA SER A 455 15.21 -18.17 3.55
C SER A 455 15.32 -16.83 2.79
N ALA A 456 15.83 -16.87 1.56
CA ALA A 456 16.19 -15.66 0.82
C ALA A 456 15.02 -14.68 0.65
N GLU A 457 13.81 -15.19 0.37
CA GLU A 457 12.59 -14.39 0.21
C GLU A 457 12.15 -13.71 1.52
N VAL A 458 12.32 -14.38 2.66
CA VAL A 458 11.99 -13.82 3.98
C VAL A 458 13.04 -12.77 4.37
N LYS A 459 14.32 -13.06 4.17
CA LYS A 459 15.44 -12.13 4.40
C LYS A 459 15.32 -10.86 3.56
N GLU A 460 14.94 -10.97 2.29
CA GLU A 460 14.68 -9.82 1.40
C GLU A 460 13.53 -8.95 1.93
N LYS A 461 12.38 -9.55 2.26
CA LYS A 461 11.23 -8.82 2.84
C LYS A 461 11.57 -8.16 4.16
N PHE A 462 12.37 -8.83 5.01
CA PHE A 462 12.84 -8.28 6.27
C PHE A 462 13.75 -7.06 6.06
N LEU A 463 14.75 -7.18 5.18
CA LEU A 463 15.63 -6.06 4.83
C LEU A 463 14.89 -4.91 4.12
N SER A 464 13.80 -5.18 3.39
CA SER A 464 12.98 -4.14 2.76
C SER A 464 12.35 -3.18 3.78
N GLU A 465 12.04 -3.63 4.99
CA GLU A 465 11.54 -2.78 6.08
C GLU A 465 12.60 -1.76 6.51
N ALA A 466 13.83 -2.21 6.75
CA ALA A 466 14.95 -1.32 7.07
C ALA A 466 15.29 -0.38 5.91
N GLY A 467 15.20 -0.85 4.66
CA GLY A 467 15.38 -0.04 3.46
C GLY A 467 14.40 1.13 3.35
N LEU A 468 13.14 0.93 3.75
CA LEU A 468 12.14 2.00 3.84
C LEU A 468 12.44 2.97 4.99
N MET A 469 12.79 2.45 6.16
CA MET A 469 13.05 3.27 7.37
C MET A 469 14.32 4.12 7.28
N LYS A 470 15.32 3.70 6.48
CA LYS A 470 16.64 4.36 6.35
C LYS A 470 16.59 5.86 6.06
N ASN A 471 15.56 6.32 5.35
CA ASN A 471 15.40 7.71 4.92
C ASN A 471 14.28 8.45 5.66
N LEU A 472 13.70 7.85 6.72
CA LEU A 472 12.63 8.48 7.51
C LEU A 472 13.24 9.24 8.69
N ASP A 473 13.04 10.56 8.72
CA ASP A 473 13.38 11.42 9.85
C ASP A 473 12.19 12.31 10.22
N HIS A 474 11.55 11.99 11.35
CA HIS A 474 10.39 12.71 11.86
C HIS A 474 10.25 12.45 13.38
N PRO A 475 9.94 13.47 14.22
CA PRO A 475 9.87 13.32 15.68
C PRO A 475 8.89 12.24 16.16
N HIS A 476 7.81 12.01 15.41
CA HIS A 476 6.78 11.00 15.72
C HIS A 476 6.89 9.71 14.88
N ILE A 477 8.08 9.38 14.37
CA ILE A 477 8.39 8.08 13.76
C ILE A 477 9.49 7.37 14.58
N VAL A 478 9.46 6.03 14.61
CA VAL A 478 10.52 5.20 15.20
C VAL A 478 11.77 5.25 14.33
N ARG A 479 12.91 5.64 14.90
CA ARG A 479 14.16 5.82 14.15
C ARG A 479 14.94 4.50 14.01
N LEU A 480 15.42 4.23 12.80
CA LEU A 480 16.40 3.18 12.53
C LEU A 480 17.78 3.61 13.05
N ILE A 481 18.45 2.73 13.78
CA ILE A 481 19.85 2.93 14.24
C ILE A 481 20.82 2.21 13.31
N GLY A 482 20.47 1.01 12.85
CA GLY A 482 21.29 0.26 11.89
C GLY A 482 20.79 -1.15 11.60
N VAL A 483 21.52 -1.83 10.72
CA VAL A 483 21.21 -3.18 10.23
C VAL A 483 22.46 -4.07 10.35
N ILE A 484 22.27 -5.31 10.81
CA ILE A 484 23.27 -6.37 10.80
C ILE A 484 22.84 -7.38 9.73
N GLU A 485 23.50 -7.34 8.57
CA GLU A 485 23.15 -8.15 7.38
C GLU A 485 23.71 -9.58 7.44
N VAL A 486 24.68 -9.83 8.32
CA VAL A 486 25.26 -11.15 8.60
C VAL A 486 24.22 -12.00 9.34
N ASP A 487 23.98 -13.23 8.90
CA ASP A 487 22.91 -14.06 9.46
C ASP A 487 23.14 -14.46 10.94
N PRO A 488 22.07 -14.55 11.75
CA PRO A 488 20.69 -14.15 11.45
C PRO A 488 20.53 -12.62 11.41
N VAL A 489 19.90 -12.08 10.35
CA VAL A 489 19.77 -10.62 10.15
C VAL A 489 19.05 -9.95 11.30
N TRP A 490 19.59 -8.81 11.77
CA TRP A 490 18.97 -7.96 12.80
C TRP A 490 18.70 -6.54 12.28
N ILE A 491 17.55 -5.98 12.65
CA ILE A 491 17.22 -4.56 12.47
C ILE A 491 17.23 -3.91 13.86
N VAL A 492 18.03 -2.86 14.04
CA VAL A 492 18.24 -2.19 15.33
C VAL A 492 17.62 -0.80 15.29
N MET A 493 16.71 -0.55 16.23
CA MET A 493 15.88 0.65 16.32
C MET A 493 15.98 1.27 17.72
N GLU A 494 15.51 2.50 17.89
CA GLU A 494 15.35 3.09 19.23
C GLU A 494 14.37 2.29 20.11
N LEU A 495 14.72 2.13 21.39
CA LEU A 495 13.84 1.53 22.40
C LEU A 495 13.11 2.61 23.19
N TYR A 496 11.80 2.46 23.35
CA TYR A 496 10.97 3.37 24.14
C TYR A 496 10.47 2.70 25.42
N GLU A 497 10.53 3.43 26.53
CA GLU A 497 10.37 2.87 27.88
C GLU A 497 8.96 2.35 28.17
N HIS A 498 7.94 3.07 27.69
CA HIS A 498 6.54 2.74 27.96
C HIS A 498 5.93 1.73 26.97
N GLY A 499 6.68 1.33 25.94
CA GLY A 499 6.26 0.29 25.00
C GLY A 499 5.05 0.66 24.12
N GLU A 500 4.16 -0.31 23.89
CA GLU A 500 3.00 -0.20 23.01
C GLU A 500 1.89 0.72 23.58
N LEU A 501 1.39 1.65 22.76
CA LEU A 501 0.31 2.57 23.13
C LEU A 501 -0.97 1.82 23.54
N GLY A 502 -1.32 0.72 22.88
CA GLY A 502 -2.50 -0.09 23.25
C GLY A 502 -2.47 -0.58 24.71
N LYS A 503 -1.30 -1.00 25.18
CA LYS A 503 -1.07 -1.40 26.58
C LYS A 503 -1.07 -0.19 27.52
N TYR A 504 -0.34 0.87 27.17
CA TYR A 504 -0.22 2.10 27.96
C TYR A 504 -1.59 2.76 28.21
N LEU A 505 -2.48 2.81 27.21
CA LEU A 505 -3.85 3.30 27.34
C LEU A 505 -4.68 2.53 28.39
N LEU A 506 -4.45 1.22 28.55
CA LEU A 506 -5.17 0.39 29.51
C LEU A 506 -4.64 0.54 30.94
N GLU A 507 -3.32 0.70 31.08
CA GLU A 507 -2.63 0.87 32.37
C GLU A 507 -2.89 2.27 32.95
N GLU A 508 -2.78 3.32 32.12
CA GLU A 508 -2.88 4.73 32.53
C GLU A 508 -4.28 5.35 32.36
N LYS A 509 -5.32 4.54 32.10
CA LYS A 509 -6.68 4.99 31.74
C LYS A 509 -7.37 5.96 32.74
N TYR A 510 -6.89 6.03 33.98
CA TYR A 510 -7.39 6.92 35.03
C TYR A 510 -6.61 8.24 35.16
N ILE A 511 -5.45 8.34 34.49
CA ILE A 511 -4.51 9.47 34.54
C ILE A 511 -4.56 10.27 33.22
N LEU A 512 -4.82 9.59 32.10
CA LEU A 512 -4.93 10.20 30.77
C LEU A 512 -6.13 11.16 30.66
N SER A 513 -5.88 12.43 30.29
CA SER A 513 -6.93 13.40 30.00
C SER A 513 -7.35 13.38 28.52
N THR A 514 -8.51 13.97 28.22
CA THR A 514 -8.98 14.17 26.85
C THR A 514 -7.94 14.89 26.00
N SER A 515 -7.28 15.94 26.53
CA SER A 515 -6.20 16.65 25.83
C SER A 515 -5.05 15.72 25.44
N THR A 516 -4.61 14.81 26.32
CA THR A 516 -3.54 13.84 26.01
C THR A 516 -3.94 12.87 24.89
N LEU A 517 -5.20 12.40 24.89
CA LEU A 517 -5.70 11.53 23.81
C LEU A 517 -5.75 12.26 22.45
N ILE A 518 -6.12 13.54 22.45
CA ILE A 518 -6.06 14.38 21.25
C ILE A 518 -4.60 14.63 20.83
N LEU A 519 -3.68 14.84 21.77
CA LEU A 519 -2.25 15.04 21.50
C LEU A 519 -1.65 13.81 20.79
N PHE A 520 -1.88 12.60 21.31
CA PHE A 520 -1.43 11.36 20.66
C PHE A 520 -2.00 11.22 19.24
N SER A 521 -3.29 11.51 19.08
CA SER A 521 -3.97 11.52 17.77
C SER A 521 -3.32 12.51 16.78
N LEU A 522 -2.98 13.71 17.24
CA LEU A 522 -2.31 14.74 16.46
C LEU A 522 -0.87 14.35 16.07
N GLN A 523 -0.12 13.74 16.99
CA GLN A 523 1.26 13.30 16.76
C GLN A 523 1.34 12.18 15.70
N ILE A 524 0.45 11.19 15.80
CA ILE A 524 0.29 10.14 14.77
C ILE A 524 -0.12 10.78 13.43
N CYS A 525 -1.05 11.74 13.45
CA CYS A 525 -1.50 12.44 12.23
C CYS A 525 -0.35 13.21 11.55
N LYS A 526 0.54 13.84 12.31
CA LYS A 526 1.75 14.51 11.78
C LYS A 526 2.71 13.52 11.12
N ALA A 527 2.94 12.36 11.74
CA ALA A 527 3.75 11.30 11.13
C ALA A 527 3.17 10.80 9.81
N LEU A 528 1.83 10.62 9.75
CA LEU A 528 1.15 10.19 8.54
C LEU A 528 1.10 11.28 7.44
N ALA A 529 1.04 12.56 7.81
CA ALA A 529 1.21 13.67 6.86
C ALA A 529 2.63 13.73 6.26
N TYR A 530 3.65 13.40 7.06
CA TYR A 530 5.02 13.26 6.56
C TYR A 530 5.16 12.08 5.57
N LEU A 531 4.56 10.92 5.88
CA LEU A 531 4.52 9.78 4.95
C LEU A 531 3.72 10.09 3.67
N GLU A 532 2.59 10.82 3.76
CA GLU A 532 1.82 11.33 2.62
C GLU A 532 2.71 12.17 1.68
N GLY A 533 3.54 13.07 2.23
CA GLY A 533 4.49 13.88 1.47
C GLY A 533 5.61 13.09 0.78
N LEU A 534 5.96 11.91 1.31
CA LEU A 534 6.92 10.98 0.70
C LEU A 534 6.27 9.98 -0.27
N ASN A 535 4.97 10.10 -0.54
CA ASN A 535 4.16 9.09 -1.24
C ASN A 535 4.33 7.69 -0.61
N MET A 536 4.39 7.57 0.72
CA MET A 536 4.46 6.30 1.43
C MET A 536 3.12 5.99 2.10
N VAL A 537 2.69 4.73 2.02
CA VAL A 537 1.46 4.21 2.65
C VAL A 537 1.83 3.13 3.66
N HIS A 538 1.34 3.29 4.89
CA HIS A 538 1.69 2.48 6.05
C HIS A 538 1.02 1.11 6.04
N ARG A 539 -0.22 1.04 5.52
CA ARG A 539 -1.05 -0.18 5.36
C ARG A 539 -1.50 -0.89 6.65
N ASP A 540 -0.88 -0.63 7.80
CA ASP A 540 -1.34 -1.13 9.10
C ASP A 540 -1.22 -0.07 10.21
N ILE A 541 -2.19 0.85 10.26
CA ILE A 541 -2.25 1.91 11.27
C ILE A 541 -3.22 1.49 12.37
N ALA A 542 -2.68 1.23 13.57
CA ALA A 542 -3.42 0.80 14.76
C ALA A 542 -2.59 1.12 16.01
N VAL A 543 -3.22 1.19 17.18
CA VAL A 543 -2.51 1.53 18.44
C VAL A 543 -1.41 0.52 18.82
N ARG A 544 -1.49 -0.71 18.31
CA ARG A 544 -0.45 -1.74 18.49
C ARG A 544 0.87 -1.48 17.74
N ASN A 545 0.82 -0.62 16.71
CA ASN A 545 1.99 -0.24 15.91
C ASN A 545 2.47 1.19 16.28
N VAL A 546 2.03 1.70 17.44
CA VAL A 546 2.42 3.00 17.99
C VAL A 546 3.10 2.78 19.33
N LEU A 547 4.27 3.40 19.51
CA LEU A 547 5.08 3.32 20.73
C LEU A 547 5.04 4.63 21.51
N VAL A 548 5.05 4.53 22.84
CA VAL A 548 5.04 5.67 23.76
C VAL A 548 6.47 5.98 24.19
N ALA A 549 7.00 7.11 23.71
CA ALA A 549 8.36 7.58 24.00
C ALA A 549 8.44 8.29 25.36
N SER A 550 7.39 9.04 25.71
CA SER A 550 7.18 9.70 27.00
C SER A 550 5.67 9.90 27.21
N PRO A 551 5.19 10.28 28.42
CA PRO A 551 3.76 10.48 28.68
C PRO A 551 3.06 11.51 27.77
N ASP A 552 3.84 12.37 27.09
CA ASP A 552 3.43 13.41 26.16
C ASP A 552 3.89 13.17 24.70
N CYS A 553 4.54 12.04 24.39
CA CYS A 553 5.09 11.76 23.06
C CYS A 553 4.87 10.31 22.59
N VAL A 554 4.20 10.14 21.45
CA VAL A 554 4.08 8.86 20.72
C VAL A 554 4.80 8.89 19.37
N LYS A 555 5.16 7.69 18.90
CA LYS A 555 5.86 7.44 17.63
C LYS A 555 5.24 6.27 16.87
N LEU A 556 5.02 6.46 15.57
CA LEU A 556 4.54 5.42 14.65
C LEU A 556 5.69 4.48 14.24
N GLY A 557 5.44 3.17 14.27
CA GLY A 557 6.39 2.11 13.92
C GLY A 557 5.74 0.92 13.20
N ASP A 558 6.52 -0.16 13.05
CA ASP A 558 6.24 -1.37 12.23
C ASP A 558 5.99 -1.08 10.74
N PHE A 559 7.07 -0.80 10.03
CA PHE A 559 7.06 -0.53 8.59
C PHE A 559 7.06 -1.81 7.73
N GLY A 560 6.92 -3.01 8.32
CA GLY A 560 7.00 -4.28 7.60
C GLY A 560 5.99 -4.41 6.44
N LEU A 561 4.81 -3.82 6.59
CA LEU A 561 3.76 -3.74 5.55
C LEU A 561 3.76 -2.42 4.76
N SER A 562 4.51 -1.41 5.20
CA SER A 562 4.59 -0.10 4.54
C SER A 562 5.24 -0.23 3.16
N ARG A 563 4.84 0.59 2.18
CA ARG A 563 5.50 0.68 0.87
C ARG A 563 5.36 2.08 0.28
N TYR A 564 6.31 2.48 -0.57
CA TYR A 564 6.10 3.62 -1.46
C TYR A 564 4.94 3.34 -2.43
N VAL A 565 4.19 4.38 -2.76
CA VAL A 565 3.08 4.35 -3.72
C VAL A 565 3.63 4.57 -5.11
N GLU A 566 4.00 3.46 -5.76
CA GLU A 566 3.84 3.40 -7.21
C GLU A 566 2.34 3.47 -7.51
N GLU A 567 1.89 4.50 -8.23
CA GLU A 567 0.47 4.91 -8.31
C GLU A 567 -0.53 3.84 -8.80
N GLN A 568 -0.08 2.66 -9.27
CA GLN A 568 -0.94 1.51 -9.60
C GLN A 568 -0.39 0.11 -9.22
N GLU A 569 0.48 0.01 -8.22
CA GLU A 569 0.82 -1.30 -7.62
C GLU A 569 -0.38 -1.88 -6.84
N TYR A 570 -1.30 -2.54 -7.55
CA TYR A 570 -2.29 -3.44 -6.97
C TYR A 570 -1.58 -4.63 -6.31
N TYR A 571 -1.29 -4.49 -5.02
CA TYR A 571 -0.61 -5.49 -4.21
C TYR A 571 -1.58 -6.48 -3.58
N LYS A 572 -1.34 -7.78 -3.81
CA LYS A 572 -1.93 -8.85 -3.00
C LYS A 572 -1.02 -9.11 -1.81
N ALA A 573 -1.45 -8.69 -0.62
CA ALA A 573 -0.94 -9.30 0.60
C ALA A 573 -1.25 -10.80 0.60
N SER A 574 -0.35 -11.59 1.20
CA SER A 574 -0.59 -13.01 1.46
C SER A 574 -1.87 -13.19 2.28
N ILE A 575 -2.57 -14.31 2.06
CA ILE A 575 -3.89 -14.59 2.68
C ILE A 575 -3.78 -14.71 4.22
N SER A 576 -2.57 -14.91 4.74
CA SER A 576 -2.25 -15.01 6.16
C SER A 576 -2.51 -13.71 6.95
N ARG A 577 -3.72 -13.58 7.50
CA ARG A 577 -4.08 -12.76 8.68
C ARG A 577 -3.94 -11.24 8.52
N LEU A 578 -4.60 -10.67 7.52
CA LEU A 578 -4.78 -9.21 7.40
C LEU A 578 -5.67 -8.62 8.53
N PRO A 579 -5.44 -7.35 8.94
CA PRO A 579 -6.18 -6.68 10.02
C PRO A 579 -7.56 -6.15 9.56
N ILE A 580 -8.44 -7.05 9.12
CA ILE A 580 -9.71 -6.73 8.43
C ILE A 580 -10.57 -5.69 9.19
N LYS A 581 -10.58 -5.71 10.54
CA LYS A 581 -11.39 -4.78 11.36
C LYS A 581 -10.90 -3.32 11.33
N TRP A 582 -9.65 -3.08 10.92
CA TRP A 582 -9.07 -1.74 10.77
C TRP A 582 -9.16 -1.24 9.32
N MET A 583 -9.04 -2.15 8.36
CA MET A 583 -8.90 -1.85 6.94
C MET A 583 -10.11 -1.09 6.34
N ALA A 584 -9.82 -0.25 5.34
CA ALA A 584 -10.85 0.43 4.56
C ALA A 584 -11.63 -0.54 3.65
N PRO A 585 -12.89 -0.25 3.28
CA PRO A 585 -13.72 -1.13 2.44
C PRO A 585 -13.03 -1.52 1.12
N GLU A 586 -12.35 -0.57 0.46
CA GLU A 586 -11.60 -0.83 -0.78
C GLU A 586 -10.34 -1.68 -0.57
N SER A 587 -9.74 -1.63 0.62
CA SER A 587 -8.60 -2.48 1.00
C SER A 587 -9.06 -3.90 1.34
N ILE A 588 -10.25 -4.05 1.91
CA ILE A 588 -10.86 -5.37 2.17
C ILE A 588 -11.28 -6.02 0.85
N ASN A 589 -12.10 -5.33 0.04
CA ASN A 589 -12.69 -5.86 -1.20
C ASN A 589 -11.69 -6.01 -2.35
N PHE A 590 -10.78 -5.04 -2.53
CA PHE A 590 -9.94 -4.95 -3.74
C PHE A 590 -8.43 -4.98 -3.44
N ARG A 591 -8.03 -5.16 -2.17
CA ARG A 591 -6.63 -5.03 -1.70
C ARG A 591 -5.98 -3.70 -2.10
N ARG A 592 -6.79 -2.66 -2.30
CA ARG A 592 -6.31 -1.32 -2.64
C ARG A 592 -5.86 -0.60 -1.37
N PHE A 593 -4.57 -0.29 -1.29
CA PHE A 593 -4.00 0.54 -0.23
C PHE A 593 -3.51 1.86 -0.83
N THR A 594 -3.94 2.98 -0.26
CA THR A 594 -3.60 4.35 -0.65
C THR A 594 -3.59 5.25 0.59
N THR A 595 -3.16 6.50 0.45
CA THR A 595 -3.26 7.49 1.53
C THR A 595 -4.71 7.63 2.05
N ALA A 596 -5.72 7.47 1.19
CA ALA A 596 -7.12 7.49 1.61
C ALA A 596 -7.54 6.26 2.42
N SER A 597 -6.96 5.07 2.19
CA SER A 597 -7.17 3.92 3.08
C SER A 597 -6.44 4.09 4.41
N ASP A 598 -5.26 4.73 4.40
CA ASP A 598 -4.54 5.08 5.63
C ASP A 598 -5.32 6.11 6.46
N VAL A 599 -6.00 7.08 5.84
CA VAL A 599 -6.92 8.01 6.54
C VAL A 599 -8.06 7.25 7.24
N TRP A 600 -8.60 6.20 6.61
CA TRP A 600 -9.61 5.34 7.26
C TRP A 600 -9.02 4.60 8.47
N MET A 601 -7.85 3.97 8.31
CA MET A 601 -7.18 3.23 9.39
C MET A 601 -6.74 4.15 10.52
N PHE A 602 -6.28 5.37 10.21
CA PHE A 602 -6.06 6.43 11.19
C PHE A 602 -7.33 6.79 11.96
N GLY A 603 -8.48 6.92 11.27
CA GLY A 603 -9.77 7.11 11.94
C GLY A 603 -10.11 5.98 12.92
N VAL A 604 -9.82 4.72 12.56
CA VAL A 604 -9.97 3.57 13.46
C VAL A 604 -8.97 3.64 14.63
N CYS A 605 -7.70 3.98 14.38
CA CYS A 605 -6.67 4.13 15.41
C CYS A 605 -7.03 5.23 16.43
N VAL A 606 -7.58 6.37 15.99
CA VAL A 606 -8.06 7.41 16.92
C VAL A 606 -9.28 6.92 17.70
N TRP A 607 -10.17 6.12 17.08
CA TRP A 607 -11.25 5.47 17.83
C TRP A 607 -10.72 4.51 18.91
N GLU A 608 -9.67 3.72 18.62
CA GLU A 608 -9.00 2.87 19.61
C GLU A 608 -8.40 3.67 20.77
N ILE A 609 -7.80 4.83 20.49
CA ILE A 609 -7.28 5.74 21.53
C ILE A 609 -8.40 6.17 22.48
N PHE A 610 -9.53 6.64 21.94
CA PHE A 610 -10.67 7.09 22.76
C PHE A 610 -11.52 5.97 23.37
N SER A 611 -11.40 4.73 22.90
CA SER A 611 -12.05 3.54 23.45
C SER A 611 -11.17 2.75 24.44
N MET A 612 -9.98 3.29 24.77
CA MET A 612 -8.98 2.64 25.64
C MET A 612 -8.56 1.27 25.11
N ALA A 613 -8.06 1.25 23.87
CA ALA A 613 -7.59 0.07 23.15
C ALA A 613 -8.64 -1.05 23.00
N GLN A 614 -9.92 -0.69 22.92
CA GLN A 614 -10.96 -1.65 22.55
C GLN A 614 -10.75 -2.10 21.10
N GLN A 615 -10.89 -3.39 20.81
CA GLN A 615 -10.84 -3.88 19.43
C GLN A 615 -12.00 -3.29 18.60
N PRO A 616 -11.75 -2.69 17.42
CA PRO A 616 -12.80 -2.22 16.53
C PRO A 616 -13.68 -3.39 16.09
N PHE A 617 -14.99 -3.20 16.04
CA PHE A 617 -15.97 -4.24 15.68
C PHE A 617 -15.77 -5.57 16.46
N PHE A 618 -15.51 -5.50 17.77
CA PHE A 618 -15.28 -6.71 18.59
C PHE A 618 -16.44 -7.71 18.55
N TRP A 619 -17.67 -7.24 18.28
CA TRP A 619 -18.90 -8.04 18.14
C TRP A 619 -19.09 -8.69 16.76
N LEU A 620 -18.18 -8.48 15.80
CA LEU A 620 -18.23 -9.07 14.46
C LEU A 620 -17.06 -10.02 14.22
N GLU A 621 -17.29 -11.06 13.43
CA GLU A 621 -16.20 -11.81 12.79
C GLU A 621 -15.62 -11.06 11.59
N ASN A 622 -14.36 -11.32 11.24
CA ASN A 622 -13.68 -10.65 10.11
C ASN A 622 -14.47 -10.78 8.79
N GLY A 623 -15.12 -11.93 8.53
CA GLY A 623 -15.92 -12.14 7.32
C GLY A 623 -17.20 -11.30 7.26
N GLN A 624 -17.69 -10.79 8.39
CA GLN A 624 -18.92 -10.02 8.51
C GLN A 624 -18.68 -8.50 8.44
N VAL A 625 -17.45 -8.03 8.68
CA VAL A 625 -17.12 -6.60 8.74
C VAL A 625 -17.52 -5.88 7.44
N ILE A 626 -17.18 -6.44 6.29
CA ILE A 626 -17.40 -5.74 5.01
C ILE A 626 -18.89 -5.51 4.70
N SER A 627 -19.76 -6.50 4.92
CA SER A 627 -21.19 -6.34 4.65
C SER A 627 -21.88 -5.35 5.59
N GLN A 628 -21.36 -5.19 6.82
CA GLN A 628 -21.80 -4.15 7.75
C GLN A 628 -21.28 -2.76 7.35
N LEU A 629 -20.04 -2.64 6.86
CA LEU A 629 -19.53 -1.37 6.34
C LEU A 629 -20.27 -0.92 5.06
N GLU A 630 -20.64 -1.87 4.20
CA GLU A 630 -21.43 -1.65 2.98
C GLU A 630 -22.90 -1.29 3.28
N SER A 631 -23.49 -1.80 4.37
CA SER A 631 -24.83 -1.38 4.84
C SER A 631 -24.85 -0.03 5.55
N GLY A 632 -23.67 0.60 5.74
CA GLY A 632 -23.53 1.93 6.35
C GLY A 632 -23.20 1.92 7.85
N VAL A 633 -23.04 0.75 8.48
CA VAL A 633 -22.63 0.66 9.89
C VAL A 633 -21.22 1.21 10.07
N ARG A 634 -20.99 1.93 11.18
CA ARG A 634 -19.70 2.49 11.61
C ARG A 634 -19.51 2.28 13.11
N LEU A 635 -18.28 2.46 13.58
CA LEU A 635 -17.95 2.38 15.01
C LEU A 635 -18.70 3.47 15.79
N GLN A 636 -19.27 3.13 16.95
CA GLN A 636 -20.03 4.07 17.79
C GLN A 636 -19.11 5.05 18.51
N LYS A 637 -19.60 6.26 18.87
CA LYS A 637 -18.82 7.25 19.61
C LYS A 637 -18.39 6.72 20.98
N PRO A 638 -17.08 6.64 21.31
CA PRO A 638 -16.62 6.34 22.66
C PRO A 638 -17.11 7.38 23.66
N GLN A 639 -17.26 7.01 24.94
CA GLN A 639 -17.78 7.93 25.96
C GLN A 639 -16.92 9.20 26.08
N LEU A 640 -15.61 9.03 26.24
CA LEU A 640 -14.60 10.11 26.39
C LEU A 640 -14.30 10.90 25.11
N CYS A 641 -14.81 10.48 23.94
CA CYS A 641 -14.54 11.13 22.66
C CYS A 641 -15.35 12.44 22.52
N PRO A 642 -14.72 13.63 22.35
CA PRO A 642 -15.45 14.87 22.06
C PRO A 642 -16.27 14.78 20.77
N PRO A 643 -17.45 15.45 20.68
CA PRO A 643 -18.26 15.45 19.46
C PRO A 643 -17.51 15.99 18.22
N THR A 644 -16.60 16.93 18.42
CA THR A 644 -15.72 17.51 17.38
C THR A 644 -14.76 16.47 16.80
N ILE A 645 -14.11 15.67 17.66
CA ILE A 645 -13.27 14.54 17.26
C ILE A 645 -14.12 13.48 16.53
N TYR A 646 -15.27 13.09 17.07
CA TYR A 646 -16.11 12.08 16.41
C TYR A 646 -16.61 12.54 15.02
N SER A 647 -16.85 13.84 14.83
CA SER A 647 -17.15 14.46 13.52
C SER A 647 -15.97 14.47 12.54
N LEU A 648 -14.72 14.38 13.02
CA LEU A 648 -13.57 14.05 12.18
C LEU A 648 -13.57 12.56 11.80
N LEU A 649 -13.83 11.65 12.75
CA LEU A 649 -13.82 10.21 12.50
C LEU A 649 -14.87 9.78 11.47
N THR A 650 -16.09 10.32 11.55
CA THR A 650 -17.15 10.03 10.56
C THR A 650 -16.79 10.50 9.15
N ARG A 651 -15.98 11.56 9.00
CA ARG A 651 -15.41 11.98 7.70
C ARG A 651 -14.27 11.07 7.24
N CYS A 652 -13.44 10.59 8.15
CA CYS A 652 -12.40 9.59 7.85
C CYS A 652 -13.03 8.26 7.38
N TRP A 653 -14.21 7.90 7.89
CA TRP A 653 -14.96 6.70 7.50
C TRP A 653 -16.01 6.93 6.41
N ALA A 654 -15.87 7.99 5.62
CA ALA A 654 -16.62 8.12 4.37
C ALA A 654 -16.35 6.89 3.49
N TYR A 655 -17.40 6.28 2.95
CA TYR A 655 -17.26 5.06 2.14
C TYR A 655 -16.39 5.32 0.91
N GLU A 656 -16.72 6.38 0.17
CA GLU A 656 -15.94 6.90 -0.95
C GLU A 656 -14.55 7.41 -0.51
N PRO A 657 -13.43 6.83 -0.99
CA PRO A 657 -12.09 7.23 -0.57
C PRO A 657 -11.78 8.71 -0.85
N ARG A 658 -12.26 9.23 -2.00
CA ARG A 658 -12.13 10.64 -2.43
C ARG A 658 -12.90 11.65 -1.55
N SER A 659 -13.79 11.18 -0.68
CA SER A 659 -14.57 12.03 0.23
C SER A 659 -13.96 12.12 1.63
N ARG A 660 -12.87 11.39 1.88
CA ARG A 660 -12.11 11.44 3.13
C ARG A 660 -11.16 12.66 3.10
N PRO A 661 -10.91 13.34 4.23
CA PRO A 661 -9.96 14.45 4.28
C PRO A 661 -8.51 13.97 4.08
N THR A 662 -7.61 14.83 3.64
CA THR A 662 -6.16 14.53 3.58
C THR A 662 -5.51 14.62 4.96
N PHE A 663 -4.31 14.05 5.15
CA PHE A 663 -3.63 14.15 6.44
C PHE A 663 -3.28 15.60 6.80
N GLY A 664 -2.89 16.43 5.83
CA GLY A 664 -2.72 17.88 6.06
C GLY A 664 -3.98 18.58 6.61
N GLN A 665 -5.18 18.23 6.13
CA GLN A 665 -6.45 18.77 6.64
C GLN A 665 -6.79 18.25 8.05
N LEU A 666 -6.42 16.99 8.33
CA LEU A 666 -6.60 16.38 9.64
C LEU A 666 -5.66 16.97 10.69
N VAL A 667 -4.38 17.21 10.37
CA VAL A 667 -3.42 17.89 11.24
C VAL A 667 -3.93 19.27 11.63
N TYR A 668 -4.39 20.07 10.68
CA TYR A 668 -4.98 21.39 10.95
C TYR A 668 -6.18 21.27 11.92
N SER A 669 -7.12 20.38 11.61
CA SER A 669 -8.34 20.20 12.41
C SER A 669 -8.07 19.71 13.84
N LEU A 670 -7.15 18.76 14.00
CA LEU A 670 -6.77 18.20 15.31
C LEU A 670 -5.97 19.20 16.14
N ASN A 671 -5.12 20.02 15.51
CA ASN A 671 -4.36 21.06 16.19
C ASN A 671 -5.27 22.18 16.75
N ASP A 672 -6.29 22.58 16.00
CA ASP A 672 -7.30 23.53 16.47
C ASP A 672 -8.13 22.95 17.63
N ILE A 673 -8.60 21.70 17.53
CA ILE A 673 -9.36 21.04 18.60
C ILE A 673 -8.49 20.84 19.86
N HIS A 674 -7.23 20.44 19.72
CA HIS A 674 -6.29 20.29 20.83
C HIS A 674 -6.07 21.61 21.58
N ARG A 675 -5.93 22.72 20.86
CA ARG A 675 -5.80 24.06 21.46
C ARG A 675 -7.05 24.44 22.24
N MET A 676 -8.24 24.22 21.68
CA MET A 676 -9.51 24.49 22.37
C MET A 676 -9.70 23.64 23.63
N GLU A 677 -9.33 22.36 23.59
CA GLU A 677 -9.43 21.47 24.77
C GLU A 677 -8.45 21.90 25.87
N LEU A 678 -7.22 22.31 25.52
CA LEU A 678 -6.24 22.86 26.48
C LEU A 678 -6.73 24.15 27.15
N GLU A 679 -7.32 25.07 26.37
CA GLU A 679 -7.92 26.30 26.90
C GLU A 679 -9.03 25.96 27.89
N GLN A 680 -9.95 25.06 27.53
CA GLN A 680 -11.05 24.61 28.37
C GLN A 680 -10.59 23.88 29.66
N GLU A 681 -9.61 22.95 29.56
CA GLU A 681 -9.00 22.32 30.74
C GLU A 681 -8.35 23.36 31.67
N SER A 682 -7.76 24.44 31.12
CA SER A 682 -7.14 25.49 31.91
C SER A 682 -8.15 26.35 32.67
N ASP A 683 -9.29 26.65 32.04
CA ASP A 683 -10.36 27.44 32.65
C ASP A 683 -11.16 26.63 33.67
N ASP A 684 -11.38 25.33 33.46
CA ASP A 684 -11.95 24.43 34.48
C ASP A 684 -11.05 24.34 35.73
N ARG A 685 -9.73 24.31 35.58
CA ARG A 685 -8.77 24.35 36.71
C ARG A 685 -8.80 25.70 37.45
N ARG A 686 -9.00 26.81 36.73
CA ARG A 686 -9.19 28.15 37.33
C ARG A 686 -10.52 28.26 38.06
N GLY A 687 -11.61 27.79 37.46
CA GLY A 687 -12.95 27.77 38.05
C GLY A 687 -13.03 26.92 39.32
N ARG A 688 -12.34 25.78 39.36
CA ARG A 688 -12.19 24.95 40.57
C ARG A 688 -11.37 25.65 41.66
N SER A 689 -10.33 26.39 41.30
CA SER A 689 -9.57 27.21 42.26
C SER A 689 -10.41 28.35 42.84
N HIS A 690 -11.22 29.03 42.03
CA HIS A 690 -12.11 30.10 42.50
C HIS A 690 -13.26 29.57 43.37
N THR A 691 -13.87 28.44 43.02
CA THR A 691 -14.93 27.83 43.85
C THR A 691 -14.40 27.33 45.21
N MET A 692 -13.18 26.77 45.27
CA MET A 692 -12.52 26.48 46.56
C MET A 692 -12.22 27.75 47.38
N SER A 693 -11.88 28.87 46.74
CA SER A 693 -11.68 30.15 47.43
C SER A 693 -12.97 30.71 48.02
N THR A 694 -14.12 30.57 47.33
CA THR A 694 -15.42 31.06 47.82
C THR A 694 -16.05 30.21 48.91
N ILE A 695 -15.55 29.00 49.18
CA ILE A 695 -16.04 28.14 50.27
C ILE A 695 -15.51 28.60 51.65
N PHE A 696 -14.50 29.48 51.69
CA PHE A 696 -13.95 30.02 52.94
C PHE A 696 -14.53 31.37 53.40
N ASP A 697 -15.24 32.12 52.54
CA ASP A 697 -15.94 33.36 52.91
C ASP A 697 -17.44 33.12 53.07
N GLY A 698 -17.82 32.59 54.24
CA GLY A 698 -19.22 32.43 54.61
C GLY A 698 -19.84 33.74 55.09
N ASN A 699 -20.47 34.52 54.20
CA ASN A 699 -21.71 35.24 54.56
C ASN A 699 -22.52 35.83 53.37
N HIS A 700 -23.83 35.83 53.60
CA HIS A 700 -24.92 36.43 52.79
C HIS A 700 -25.34 35.75 51.48
N ALA A 701 -26.66 35.68 51.32
CA ALA A 701 -27.37 34.95 50.28
C ALA A 701 -28.41 35.85 49.60
N GLU A 702 -28.66 35.65 48.31
CA GLU A 702 -29.93 36.02 47.67
C GLU A 702 -30.17 35.19 46.39
N PRO A 703 -31.38 34.65 46.14
CA PRO A 703 -31.70 33.93 44.91
C PRO A 703 -32.18 34.87 43.78
N PRO A 704 -31.85 34.60 42.50
CA PRO A 704 -32.22 35.48 41.39
C PRO A 704 -33.71 35.42 41.00
N PRO A 705 -34.30 36.51 40.47
CA PRO A 705 -35.74 36.64 40.25
C PRO A 705 -36.26 36.02 38.93
N LYS A 706 -37.55 35.68 38.91
CA LYS A 706 -38.28 35.22 37.71
C LYS A 706 -38.57 36.38 36.73
N PRO A 707 -38.43 36.21 35.40
CA PRO A 707 -38.85 37.21 34.42
C PRO A 707 -40.35 37.17 34.11
N SER A 708 -40.91 38.34 33.79
CA SER A 708 -42.34 38.61 33.59
C SER A 708 -42.82 38.50 32.13
N ARG A 709 -44.14 38.37 31.94
CA ARG A 709 -44.83 38.14 30.67
C ARG A 709 -45.48 39.43 30.13
N ILE A 710 -45.29 39.76 28.84
CA ILE A 710 -46.12 40.72 28.08
C ILE A 710 -46.48 40.12 26.70
N GLN A 711 -47.67 40.46 26.18
CA GLN A 711 -48.29 39.91 24.96
C GLN A 711 -48.23 40.89 23.77
N GLY A 712 -48.40 40.39 22.52
CA GLY A 712 -48.72 41.26 21.37
C GLY A 712 -48.62 40.63 19.98
N ASN A 713 -49.70 39.96 19.54
CA ASN A 713 -50.20 39.63 18.18
C ASN A 713 -49.34 40.00 16.93
N THR A 714 -49.24 39.20 15.86
CA THR A 714 -50.35 38.59 15.07
C THR A 714 -50.02 37.24 14.37
N LEU A 715 -51.08 36.53 13.95
CA LEU A 715 -51.13 35.26 13.17
C LEU A 715 -51.59 35.54 11.70
N PRO A 716 -51.69 34.56 10.76
CA PRO A 716 -51.54 33.07 10.82
C PRO A 716 -50.53 32.54 9.73
N ARG A 717 -50.48 31.29 9.19
CA ARG A 717 -51.20 30.00 9.33
C ARG A 717 -50.31 28.81 8.84
N ALA A 718 -50.31 27.67 9.55
CA ALA A 718 -49.98 26.27 9.13
C ALA A 718 -48.70 25.94 8.28
N GLY A 719 -47.99 24.83 8.50
CA GLY A 719 -48.14 23.77 9.52
C GLY A 719 -47.08 22.64 9.44
N HIS A 720 -46.96 21.88 10.55
CA HIS A 720 -46.34 20.55 10.75
C HIS A 720 -45.00 20.16 10.10
N ILE A 721 -43.94 20.02 10.94
CA ILE A 721 -43.04 18.84 10.98
C ILE A 721 -42.76 18.49 12.46
N GLN A 722 -42.70 17.20 12.81
CA GLN A 722 -42.42 16.69 14.17
C GLN A 722 -40.92 16.65 14.50
N ALA A 723 -40.57 16.82 15.78
CA ALA A 723 -39.24 16.58 16.33
C ALA A 723 -39.17 15.23 17.08
N PRO A 724 -38.01 14.54 17.12
CA PRO A 724 -37.91 13.18 17.68
C PRO A 724 -37.86 13.16 19.21
N GLN A 725 -38.40 12.08 19.79
CA GLN A 725 -38.33 11.78 21.23
C GLN A 725 -36.90 11.36 21.64
N LYS A 726 -36.49 11.74 22.85
CA LYS A 726 -35.29 11.19 23.51
C LYS A 726 -35.65 9.89 24.23
N ASP A 727 -34.92 8.82 23.95
CA ASP A 727 -34.99 7.57 24.71
C ASP A 727 -34.45 7.78 26.14
N ASN A 728 -35.28 7.52 27.14
CA ASN A 728 -34.87 7.33 28.53
C ASN A 728 -34.70 5.82 28.78
N ARG A 729 -33.45 5.33 28.87
CA ARG A 729 -33.13 4.05 29.52
C ARG A 729 -32.39 4.30 30.84
N PRO A 730 -32.66 3.55 31.93
CA PRO A 730 -32.07 3.83 33.23
C PRO A 730 -30.68 3.19 33.39
N VAL A 731 -29.82 3.85 34.17
CA VAL A 731 -28.39 3.53 34.36
C VAL A 731 -28.11 2.08 34.82
N TRP A 732 -29.03 1.45 35.55
CA TRP A 732 -28.86 0.09 36.09
C TRP A 732 -28.86 -1.03 35.04
N GLU A 733 -29.37 -0.78 33.82
CA GLU A 733 -29.22 -1.74 32.71
C GLU A 733 -27.78 -1.79 32.20
N THR A 734 -27.05 -0.67 32.24
CA THR A 734 -25.69 -0.55 31.71
C THR A 734 -24.67 -1.25 32.61
N GLU A 735 -24.75 -1.04 33.93
CA GLU A 735 -23.85 -1.67 34.91
C GLU A 735 -23.97 -3.21 34.89
N ARG A 736 -25.17 -3.76 34.73
CA ARG A 736 -25.38 -5.22 34.64
C ARG A 736 -24.71 -5.85 33.42
N VAL A 737 -24.64 -5.14 32.29
CA VAL A 737 -23.96 -5.64 31.07
C VAL A 737 -22.45 -5.61 31.26
N GLU A 738 -21.92 -4.56 31.89
CA GLU A 738 -20.49 -4.37 32.12
C GLU A 738 -19.91 -5.37 33.15
N ASP A 739 -20.64 -5.64 34.24
CA ASP A 739 -20.25 -6.67 35.23
C ASP A 739 -20.33 -8.09 34.63
N THR A 740 -21.29 -8.34 33.73
CA THR A 740 -21.37 -9.61 32.97
C THR A 740 -20.15 -9.80 32.05
N LEU A 741 -19.72 -8.74 31.35
CA LEU A 741 -18.53 -8.77 30.49
C LEU A 741 -17.23 -8.97 31.28
N GLN A 742 -17.08 -8.36 32.46
CA GLN A 742 -15.94 -8.59 33.34
C GLN A 742 -15.89 -10.02 33.92
N ARG A 743 -17.05 -10.70 34.00
CA ARG A 743 -17.15 -12.09 34.42
C ARG A 743 -16.69 -13.05 33.32
N GLN A 744 -17.22 -12.88 32.11
CA GLN A 744 -16.82 -13.67 30.94
C GLN A 744 -15.32 -13.57 30.62
N ARG A 745 -14.70 -12.40 30.80
CA ARG A 745 -13.24 -12.23 30.62
C ARG A 745 -12.40 -13.04 31.62
N ARG A 746 -12.87 -13.22 32.86
CA ARG A 746 -12.17 -14.03 33.87
C ARG A 746 -12.35 -15.52 33.62
N GLU A 747 -13.54 -15.94 33.21
CA GLU A 747 -13.86 -17.33 32.87
C GLU A 747 -13.01 -17.80 31.67
N MET A 748 -12.94 -17.01 30.58
CA MET A 748 -12.06 -17.26 29.42
C MET A 748 -10.56 -17.37 29.78
N LEU A 749 -10.07 -16.61 30.77
CA LEU A 749 -8.67 -16.68 31.19
C LEU A 749 -8.36 -17.96 31.98
N MET A 750 -9.32 -18.41 32.80
CA MET A 750 -9.24 -19.69 33.52
C MET A 750 -9.25 -20.87 32.54
N ASP A 751 -10.14 -20.86 31.54
CA ASP A 751 -10.23 -21.92 30.52
C ASP A 751 -8.93 -22.03 29.71
N LYS A 752 -8.31 -20.90 29.36
CA LYS A 752 -7.00 -20.89 28.68
C LYS A 752 -5.91 -21.52 29.55
N GLN A 753 -5.86 -21.17 30.84
CA GLN A 753 -4.88 -21.75 31.78
C GLN A 753 -5.13 -23.24 32.04
N TRP A 754 -6.39 -23.68 32.05
CA TRP A 754 -6.76 -25.09 32.18
C TRP A 754 -6.33 -25.91 30.96
N LEU A 755 -6.55 -25.39 29.74
CA LEU A 755 -6.09 -26.02 28.50
C LEU A 755 -4.55 -26.15 28.44
N GLU A 756 -3.81 -25.10 28.83
CA GLU A 756 -2.35 -25.14 28.94
C GLU A 756 -1.85 -26.15 30.01
N GLN A 757 -2.69 -26.52 30.98
CA GLN A 757 -2.40 -27.56 31.99
C GLN A 757 -2.77 -28.98 31.53
N GLU A 758 -3.84 -29.17 30.75
CA GLU A 758 -4.16 -30.47 30.14
C GLU A 758 -3.17 -30.83 29.03
N GLU A 759 -2.78 -29.89 28.18
CA GLU A 759 -1.81 -30.11 27.10
C GLU A 759 -0.44 -30.60 27.66
N ARG A 760 -0.04 -30.09 28.84
CA ARG A 760 1.15 -30.55 29.57
C ARG A 760 1.01 -31.91 30.27
N GLN A 761 -0.21 -32.41 30.47
CA GLN A 761 -0.47 -33.71 31.11
C GLN A 761 -0.60 -34.86 30.10
N LEU A 762 -0.79 -34.55 28.82
CA LEU A 762 -1.05 -35.52 27.76
C LEU A 762 0.20 -35.89 26.92
N ASP A 763 1.38 -35.36 27.26
CA ASP A 763 2.62 -35.59 26.51
C ASP A 763 3.48 -36.72 27.14
N PRO A 764 3.60 -37.92 26.51
CA PRO A 764 4.25 -39.06 27.16
C PRO A 764 5.78 -39.10 27.05
N VAL A 765 6.43 -38.14 26.35
CA VAL A 765 7.84 -38.29 25.94
C VAL A 765 8.68 -37.02 26.17
N VAL A 766 9.02 -36.72 27.43
CA VAL A 766 10.42 -36.54 27.90
C VAL A 766 10.47 -36.73 29.43
N ARG A 767 10.80 -37.94 29.90
CA ARG A 767 11.43 -38.15 31.21
C ARG A 767 12.38 -39.35 31.16
N LEU A 768 13.67 -39.06 31.00
CA LEU A 768 14.73 -39.91 31.50
C LEU A 768 15.78 -39.04 32.21
N ASP A 769 16.08 -39.42 33.44
CA ASP A 769 17.21 -39.02 34.29
C ASP A 769 17.51 -37.53 34.53
N THR A 770 17.16 -37.07 35.74
CA THR A 770 18.13 -37.22 36.85
C THR A 770 17.46 -37.11 38.23
N HIS A 771 17.91 -37.94 39.17
CA HIS A 771 17.47 -37.93 40.57
C HIS A 771 18.00 -36.71 41.33
N ILE A 772 17.19 -36.14 42.24
CA ILE A 772 17.47 -35.92 43.68
C ILE A 772 16.22 -35.37 44.40
N LYS A 773 16.02 -35.82 45.64
CA LYS A 773 15.00 -35.44 46.66
C LYS A 773 15.72 -35.56 48.03
N PRO A 774 15.19 -35.13 49.20
CA PRO A 774 14.07 -34.22 49.55
C PRO A 774 14.63 -33.13 50.56
N PRO A 775 13.94 -32.54 51.59
CA PRO A 775 12.54 -32.66 52.05
C PRO A 775 11.74 -31.40 52.51
N GLU A 776 10.43 -31.54 52.36
CA GLU A 776 9.30 -31.24 53.29
C GLU A 776 9.29 -30.01 54.23
N LYS A 777 8.16 -29.28 54.19
CA LYS A 777 7.23 -29.13 55.33
C LYS A 777 5.83 -28.61 54.92
N SER A 778 4.82 -29.03 55.67
CA SER A 778 3.40 -28.61 55.67
C SER A 778 2.95 -28.46 57.13
N PRO A 779 1.68 -28.17 57.48
CA PRO A 779 0.60 -27.40 56.83
C PRO A 779 0.14 -26.20 57.72
N GLU A 780 -0.94 -25.47 57.39
CA GLU A 780 -2.13 -25.28 58.29
C GLU A 780 -3.21 -24.26 57.83
N ASN A 781 -4.45 -24.53 58.27
CA ASN A 781 -5.60 -23.66 58.53
C ASN A 781 -6.46 -23.06 57.39
N GLY A 782 -7.70 -23.58 57.32
CA GLY A 782 -8.87 -22.96 56.70
C GLY A 782 -9.78 -22.24 57.71
N PRO A 783 -11.12 -22.23 57.54
CA PRO A 783 -11.83 -21.02 57.06
C PRO A 783 -12.81 -20.42 58.09
N PRO A 784 -13.49 -19.32 57.72
CA PRO A 784 -14.93 -19.21 58.02
C PRO A 784 -15.81 -18.75 56.84
N GLU A 785 -17.13 -18.85 57.05
CA GLU A 785 -18.18 -19.01 56.02
C GLU A 785 -18.74 -17.71 55.41
N LYS A 786 -19.56 -17.88 54.35
CA LYS A 786 -20.41 -16.83 53.77
C LYS A 786 -21.87 -16.97 54.24
N PRO A 787 -22.56 -15.87 54.61
CA PRO A 787 -24.02 -15.84 54.79
C PRO A 787 -24.80 -15.82 53.46
N PRO A 788 -26.13 -16.07 53.45
CA PRO A 788 -26.81 -16.75 52.34
C PRO A 788 -27.37 -15.86 51.21
N MET A 789 -27.67 -16.50 50.07
CA MET A 789 -28.31 -15.89 48.88
C MET A 789 -29.86 -15.92 48.93
N PRO A 790 -30.54 -14.84 48.50
CA PRO A 790 -31.91 -14.87 47.97
C PRO A 790 -31.91 -15.17 46.44
N PRO A 791 -33.08 -15.45 45.82
CA PRO A 791 -33.16 -16.49 44.78
C PRO A 791 -32.77 -16.09 43.35
N THR A 792 -32.46 -17.13 42.59
CA THR A 792 -32.00 -17.15 41.19
C THR A 792 -32.99 -16.62 40.15
N VAL A 793 -32.45 -15.91 39.17
CA VAL A 793 -32.87 -16.01 37.75
C VAL A 793 -31.64 -16.40 36.93
N ALA A 794 -31.85 -17.20 35.88
CA ALA A 794 -30.85 -18.14 35.34
C ALA A 794 -29.53 -17.54 34.80
N LYS A 795 -28.44 -18.29 35.03
CA LYS A 795 -27.16 -18.23 34.30
C LYS A 795 -26.99 -19.54 33.50
N PRO A 796 -26.27 -19.56 32.36
CA PRO A 796 -25.69 -20.79 31.83
C PRO A 796 -24.74 -21.42 32.86
N ARG A 797 -24.73 -22.75 32.98
CA ARG A 797 -23.79 -23.50 33.82
C ARG A 797 -22.67 -24.12 32.97
N PRO A 798 -21.51 -24.47 33.57
CA PRO A 798 -20.47 -25.23 32.87
C PRO A 798 -20.99 -26.60 32.39
N THR A 799 -20.55 -27.05 31.21
CA THR A 799 -20.95 -28.34 30.59
C THR A 799 -20.41 -29.59 31.30
N ALA A 800 -19.71 -29.43 32.43
CA ALA A 800 -19.15 -30.52 33.24
C ALA A 800 -20.14 -31.14 34.26
N GLU A 801 -21.28 -30.50 34.56
CA GLU A 801 -22.26 -30.95 35.58
C GLU A 801 -23.35 -31.90 35.07
N LEU A 802 -23.30 -32.30 33.78
CA LEU A 802 -24.31 -33.15 33.15
C LEU A 802 -23.99 -34.64 33.33
N ASP A 803 -25.02 -35.46 33.56
CA ASP A 803 -24.88 -36.91 33.47
C ASP A 803 -24.58 -37.33 32.02
N ARG A 804 -23.40 -37.90 31.79
CA ARG A 804 -22.95 -38.40 30.48
C ARG A 804 -23.32 -39.87 30.25
N SER A 805 -23.93 -40.53 31.24
CA SER A 805 -24.29 -41.95 31.18
C SER A 805 -25.34 -42.22 30.11
N GLY A 806 -24.91 -42.77 28.97
CA GLY A 806 -25.77 -43.07 27.82
C GLY A 806 -26.00 -41.91 26.85
N ASP A 807 -25.24 -40.81 26.95
CA ASP A 807 -25.30 -39.72 25.98
C ASP A 807 -24.60 -40.12 24.66
N GLN A 808 -25.39 -40.42 23.64
CA GLN A 808 -24.90 -40.83 22.31
C GLN A 808 -24.16 -39.71 21.58
N VAL A 809 -24.52 -38.44 21.81
CA VAL A 809 -23.84 -37.29 21.19
C VAL A 809 -22.45 -37.10 21.81
N TYR A 810 -22.35 -37.12 23.13
CA TYR A 810 -21.07 -37.13 23.84
C TYR A 810 -20.18 -38.30 23.40
N THR A 811 -20.76 -39.50 23.32
CA THR A 811 -20.06 -40.72 22.87
C THR A 811 -19.56 -40.58 21.42
N GLY A 812 -20.37 -40.01 20.53
CA GLY A 812 -20.00 -39.73 19.13
C GLY A 812 -18.86 -38.71 18.99
N VAL A 813 -18.84 -37.66 19.82
CA VAL A 813 -17.75 -36.67 19.83
C VAL A 813 -16.46 -37.27 20.38
N MET A 814 -16.52 -38.06 21.45
CA MET A 814 -15.34 -38.76 21.97
C MET A 814 -14.80 -39.78 20.96
N ALA A 815 -15.67 -40.47 20.21
CA ALA A 815 -15.27 -41.31 19.10
C ALA A 815 -14.62 -40.51 17.96
N MET A 816 -15.13 -39.32 17.63
CA MET A 816 -14.52 -38.43 16.62
C MET A 816 -13.10 -38.01 17.01
N VAL A 817 -12.92 -37.51 18.25
CA VAL A 817 -11.61 -37.12 18.78
C VAL A 817 -10.64 -38.31 18.73
N LYS A 818 -11.08 -39.50 19.15
CA LYS A 818 -10.27 -40.72 19.08
C LYS A 818 -9.82 -41.07 17.66
N GLN A 819 -10.71 -40.92 16.67
CA GLN A 819 -10.40 -41.20 15.26
C GLN A 819 -9.45 -40.17 14.64
N VAL A 820 -9.54 -38.91 15.06
CA VAL A 820 -8.59 -37.84 14.63
C VAL A 820 -7.21 -38.05 15.25
N VAL A 821 -7.14 -38.45 16.53
CA VAL A 821 -5.87 -38.85 17.17
C VAL A 821 -5.28 -40.10 16.51
N GLN A 822 -6.11 -41.10 16.18
CA GLN A 822 -5.67 -42.28 15.44
C GLN A 822 -5.09 -41.90 14.07
N LEU A 823 -5.79 -41.04 13.31
CA LEU A 823 -5.29 -40.50 12.03
C LEU A 823 -3.95 -39.76 12.20
N LYS A 824 -3.77 -38.97 13.27
CA LYS A 824 -2.50 -38.29 13.57
C LYS A 824 -1.34 -39.28 13.79
N ASN A 825 -1.59 -40.37 14.50
CA ASN A 825 -0.60 -41.42 14.75
C ASN A 825 -0.28 -42.21 13.47
N ASP A 826 -1.31 -42.49 12.67
CA ASP A 826 -1.23 -43.32 11.47
C ASP A 826 -0.61 -42.60 10.26
N VAL A 827 -0.80 -41.28 10.10
CA VAL A 827 -0.30 -40.53 8.93
C VAL A 827 1.22 -40.53 8.79
N ASN A 828 1.95 -40.77 9.86
CA ASN A 828 3.41 -40.88 9.87
C ASN A 828 3.93 -42.29 9.51
N THR A 829 3.06 -43.31 9.53
CA THR A 829 3.43 -44.73 9.37
C THR A 829 2.72 -45.42 8.20
N LEU A 830 1.50 -45.00 7.85
CA LEU A 830 0.72 -45.53 6.74
C LEU A 830 1.27 -45.09 5.38
N PRO A 831 1.20 -45.95 4.35
CA PRO A 831 1.46 -45.54 2.98
C PRO A 831 0.33 -44.61 2.47
N PRO A 832 0.63 -43.66 1.56
CA PRO A 832 -0.37 -42.73 1.02
C PRO A 832 -1.58 -43.40 0.35
N SER A 833 -1.45 -44.65 -0.10
CA SER A 833 -2.55 -45.47 -0.63
C SER A 833 -3.64 -45.76 0.40
N GLU A 834 -3.33 -45.71 1.70
CA GLU A 834 -4.24 -46.08 2.80
C GLU A 834 -4.88 -44.87 3.51
N TYR A 835 -4.44 -43.64 3.22
CA TYR A 835 -5.08 -42.42 3.72
C TYR A 835 -6.61 -42.36 3.44
N PRO A 836 -7.13 -42.81 2.28
CA PRO A 836 -8.57 -42.90 2.04
C PRO A 836 -9.30 -43.83 3.00
N THR A 837 -8.66 -44.89 3.47
CA THR A 837 -9.23 -45.82 4.47
C THR A 837 -9.33 -45.14 5.83
N ALA A 838 -8.26 -44.45 6.26
CA ALA A 838 -8.24 -43.72 7.52
C ALA A 838 -9.23 -42.55 7.54
N VAL A 839 -9.27 -41.72 6.50
CA VAL A 839 -10.23 -40.60 6.38
C VAL A 839 -11.68 -41.10 6.21
N LYS A 840 -11.89 -42.25 5.55
CA LYS A 840 -13.22 -42.90 5.51
C LYS A 840 -13.68 -43.33 6.90
N ALA A 841 -12.78 -43.77 7.79
CA ALA A 841 -13.12 -44.11 9.16
C ALA A 841 -13.60 -42.87 9.95
N VAL A 842 -12.92 -41.72 9.79
CA VAL A 842 -13.36 -40.42 10.34
C VAL A 842 -14.75 -40.03 9.79
N GLY A 843 -14.97 -40.15 8.47
CA GLY A 843 -16.25 -39.82 7.84
C GLY A 843 -17.41 -40.74 8.23
N ILE A 844 -17.15 -42.01 8.57
CA ILE A 844 -18.16 -42.92 9.14
C ILE A 844 -18.53 -42.45 10.55
N THR A 845 -17.54 -42.13 11.40
CA THR A 845 -17.77 -41.63 12.76
C THR A 845 -18.54 -40.30 12.75
N LEU A 846 -18.28 -39.39 11.80
CA LEU A 846 -19.07 -38.17 11.65
C LEU A 846 -20.54 -38.48 11.36
N ARG A 847 -20.81 -39.43 10.45
CA ARG A 847 -22.18 -39.83 10.13
C ARG A 847 -22.92 -40.40 11.33
N THR A 848 -22.25 -41.20 12.17
CA THR A 848 -22.84 -41.72 13.41
C THR A 848 -23.10 -40.61 14.43
N LEU A 849 -22.21 -39.60 14.54
CA LEU A 849 -22.43 -38.44 15.39
C LEU A 849 -23.63 -37.61 14.92
N ILE A 850 -23.71 -37.27 13.64
CA ILE A 850 -24.86 -36.53 13.06
C ILE A 850 -26.15 -37.32 13.27
N GLN A 851 -26.18 -38.63 12.98
CA GLN A 851 -27.35 -39.48 13.25
C GLN A 851 -27.80 -39.43 14.73
N SER A 852 -26.85 -39.38 15.68
CA SER A 852 -27.16 -39.26 17.11
C SER A 852 -27.71 -37.87 17.50
N VAL A 853 -27.44 -36.84 16.69
CA VAL A 853 -28.00 -35.48 16.85
C VAL A 853 -29.36 -35.37 16.16
N ASP A 854 -29.51 -35.88 14.94
CA ASP A 854 -30.80 -36.03 14.23
C ASP A 854 -31.87 -36.74 15.09
N GLU A 855 -31.48 -37.76 15.86
CA GLU A 855 -32.38 -38.49 16.76
C GLU A 855 -32.88 -37.66 17.95
N ILE A 856 -32.12 -36.65 18.41
CA ILE A 856 -32.55 -35.75 19.48
C ILE A 856 -33.19 -34.45 18.97
N LEU A 857 -32.91 -34.03 17.73
CA LEU A 857 -33.44 -32.78 17.16
C LEU A 857 -34.98 -32.62 17.30
N PRO A 858 -35.83 -33.65 17.05
CA PRO A 858 -37.28 -33.57 17.25
C PRO A 858 -37.73 -33.34 18.71
N SER A 859 -36.86 -33.61 19.69
CA SER A 859 -37.14 -33.37 21.11
C SER A 859 -36.72 -31.97 21.59
N LEU A 860 -36.01 -31.21 20.76
CA LEU A 860 -35.48 -29.89 21.08
C LEU A 860 -36.37 -28.77 20.54
N HIS A 861 -36.29 -27.58 21.15
CA HIS A 861 -37.12 -26.44 20.76
C HIS A 861 -36.65 -25.85 19.41
N SER A 862 -37.61 -25.53 18.53
CA SER A 862 -37.37 -25.10 17.14
C SER A 862 -36.45 -23.90 16.97
N SER A 863 -36.34 -23.04 17.99
CA SER A 863 -35.42 -21.90 17.99
C SER A 863 -33.94 -22.27 18.12
N VAL A 864 -33.60 -23.52 18.48
CA VAL A 864 -32.22 -24.01 18.63
C VAL A 864 -31.86 -25.04 17.55
N THR A 865 -32.86 -25.68 16.94
CA THR A 865 -32.70 -26.57 15.78
C THR A 865 -31.88 -25.92 14.66
N THR A 866 -32.12 -24.65 14.33
CA THR A 866 -31.39 -23.91 13.27
C THR A 866 -29.90 -23.70 13.59
N GLU A 867 -29.55 -23.58 14.88
CA GLU A 867 -28.16 -23.42 15.36
C GLU A 867 -27.41 -24.75 15.23
N ILE A 868 -28.05 -25.85 15.63
CA ILE A 868 -27.50 -27.22 15.53
C ILE A 868 -27.36 -27.65 14.06
N GLU A 869 -28.39 -27.47 13.23
CA GLU A 869 -28.33 -27.71 11.78
C GLU A 869 -27.21 -26.89 11.09
N GLY A 870 -26.94 -25.69 11.58
CA GLY A 870 -25.85 -24.83 11.08
C GLY A 870 -24.49 -25.47 11.33
N THR A 871 -24.29 -26.02 12.52
CA THR A 871 -23.07 -26.73 12.93
C THR A 871 -22.92 -28.08 12.22
N GLU A 872 -24.00 -28.81 11.97
CA GLU A 872 -23.94 -30.04 11.14
C GLU A 872 -23.54 -29.75 9.69
N LYS A 873 -24.03 -28.65 9.11
CA LYS A 873 -23.61 -28.18 7.78
C LYS A 873 -22.14 -27.76 7.76
N LEU A 874 -21.63 -27.18 8.86
CA LEU A 874 -20.20 -26.88 9.03
C LEU A 874 -19.37 -28.18 9.05
N LEU A 875 -19.71 -29.16 9.87
CA LEU A 875 -18.97 -30.44 9.95
C LEU A 875 -18.91 -31.20 8.62
N ASN A 876 -20.00 -31.18 7.84
CA ASN A 876 -20.01 -31.77 6.50
C ASN A 876 -19.04 -31.06 5.53
N LYS A 877 -18.87 -29.74 5.67
CA LYS A 877 -17.90 -28.95 4.92
C LYS A 877 -16.47 -29.23 5.39
N ASP A 878 -16.24 -29.40 6.69
CA ASP A 878 -14.90 -29.69 7.22
C ASP A 878 -14.42 -31.11 6.85
N LEU A 879 -15.34 -32.09 6.81
CA LEU A 879 -15.04 -33.41 6.23
C LEU A 879 -14.71 -33.31 4.73
N ALA A 880 -15.39 -32.46 3.97
CA ALA A 880 -15.07 -32.23 2.56
C ALA A 880 -13.66 -31.60 2.39
N GLU A 881 -13.28 -30.68 3.26
CA GLU A 881 -11.93 -30.08 3.26
C GLU A 881 -10.86 -31.11 3.67
N LEU A 882 -11.12 -31.94 4.68
CA LEU A 882 -10.25 -33.07 5.05
C LEU A 882 -10.02 -34.02 3.86
N ILE A 883 -11.08 -34.36 3.11
CA ILE A 883 -10.97 -35.19 1.89
C ILE A 883 -10.15 -34.49 0.80
N ASN A 884 -10.28 -33.18 0.63
CA ASN A 884 -9.47 -32.40 -0.33
C ASN A 884 -7.99 -32.39 0.07
N LYS A 885 -7.67 -32.12 1.34
CA LYS A 885 -6.29 -32.14 1.85
C LYS A 885 -5.67 -33.53 1.79
N MET A 886 -6.45 -34.58 2.07
CA MET A 886 -6.03 -35.96 1.90
C MET A 886 -5.66 -36.27 0.45
N ARG A 887 -6.50 -35.90 -0.54
CA ARG A 887 -6.17 -36.07 -1.97
C ARG A 887 -4.88 -35.33 -2.35
N LEU A 888 -4.68 -34.13 -1.83
CA LEU A 888 -3.46 -33.35 -2.07
C LEU A 888 -2.22 -34.04 -1.47
N ALA A 889 -2.33 -34.61 -0.26
CA ALA A 889 -1.27 -35.40 0.38
C ALA A 889 -0.96 -36.71 -0.36
N GLN A 890 -1.95 -37.35 -0.98
CA GLN A 890 -1.72 -38.50 -1.87
C GLN A 890 -0.97 -38.09 -3.14
N GLN A 891 -1.42 -37.04 -3.82
CA GLN A 891 -0.84 -36.55 -5.08
C GLN A 891 0.61 -36.05 -4.92
N ASN A 892 0.93 -35.43 -3.77
CA ASN A 892 2.26 -34.88 -3.48
C ASN A 892 3.13 -35.81 -2.63
N SER A 893 2.76 -37.09 -2.49
CA SER A 893 3.45 -38.04 -1.60
C SER A 893 4.90 -38.36 -1.98
N VAL A 894 5.30 -38.06 -3.22
CA VAL A 894 6.66 -38.26 -3.76
C VAL A 894 7.38 -36.93 -4.08
N THR A 895 6.81 -35.79 -3.69
CA THR A 895 7.42 -34.46 -3.91
C THR A 895 7.97 -33.89 -2.61
N SER A 896 8.75 -32.81 -2.68
CA SER A 896 9.23 -32.06 -1.52
C SER A 896 8.11 -31.45 -0.66
N LEU A 897 6.86 -31.48 -1.13
CA LEU A 897 5.68 -30.96 -0.43
C LEU A 897 4.97 -32.03 0.43
N LYS A 898 5.50 -33.27 0.51
CA LYS A 898 4.88 -34.39 1.26
C LYS A 898 4.50 -34.00 2.70
N GLU A 899 5.46 -33.51 3.47
CA GLU A 899 5.28 -33.16 4.89
C GLU A 899 4.31 -31.99 5.07
N GLU A 900 4.38 -31.00 4.17
CA GLU A 900 3.46 -29.87 4.14
C GLU A 900 2.01 -30.33 3.90
N CYS A 901 1.79 -31.18 2.91
CA CYS A 901 0.45 -31.71 2.63
C CYS A 901 -0.07 -32.63 3.74
N GLN A 902 0.78 -33.44 4.37
CA GLN A 902 0.42 -34.23 5.56
C GLN A 902 -0.02 -33.31 6.72
N ARG A 903 0.74 -32.25 7.01
CA ARG A 903 0.41 -31.29 8.08
C ARG A 903 -0.91 -30.57 7.82
N GLN A 904 -1.18 -30.17 6.56
CA GLN A 904 -2.46 -29.56 6.19
C GLN A 904 -3.65 -30.52 6.30
N MET A 905 -3.46 -31.82 6.02
CA MET A 905 -4.49 -32.85 6.23
C MET A 905 -4.78 -33.04 7.73
N LEU A 906 -3.76 -33.09 8.58
CA LEU A 906 -3.93 -33.19 10.03
C LEU A 906 -4.58 -31.95 10.64
N ALA A 907 -4.25 -30.75 10.15
CA ALA A 907 -4.90 -29.51 10.56
C ALA A 907 -6.41 -29.54 10.26
N ALA A 908 -6.82 -29.99 9.06
CA ALA A 908 -8.24 -30.14 8.70
C ALA A 908 -8.97 -31.18 9.59
N ALA A 909 -8.29 -32.27 9.95
CA ALA A 909 -8.84 -33.26 10.89
C ALA A 909 -9.01 -32.71 12.31
N HIS A 910 -8.07 -31.89 12.79
CA HIS A 910 -8.17 -31.20 14.08
C HIS A 910 -9.33 -30.20 14.12
N THR A 911 -9.55 -29.43 13.05
CA THR A 911 -10.73 -28.54 12.93
C THR A 911 -12.03 -29.32 13.06
N LEU A 912 -12.17 -30.43 12.31
CA LEU A 912 -13.36 -31.29 12.38
C LEU A 912 -13.64 -31.83 13.81
N ALA A 913 -12.59 -32.16 14.58
CA ALA A 913 -12.75 -32.57 15.98
C ALA A 913 -13.18 -31.41 16.90
N LEU A 914 -12.63 -30.21 16.70
CA LEU A 914 -12.98 -29.01 17.46
C LEU A 914 -14.44 -28.62 17.21
N ASP A 915 -14.88 -28.59 15.96
CA ASP A 915 -16.26 -28.24 15.63
C ASP A 915 -17.25 -29.35 16.05
N SER A 916 -16.79 -30.60 16.16
CA SER A 916 -17.60 -31.67 16.76
C SER A 916 -17.82 -31.45 18.26
N LYS A 917 -16.84 -30.88 18.98
CA LYS A 917 -17.04 -30.42 20.36
C LYS A 917 -18.00 -29.23 20.41
N ASN A 918 -17.86 -28.25 19.51
CA ASN A 918 -18.78 -27.11 19.43
C ASN A 918 -20.24 -27.55 19.21
N LEU A 919 -20.48 -28.60 18.42
CA LEU A 919 -21.80 -29.23 18.26
C LEU A 919 -22.35 -29.77 19.57
N LEU A 920 -21.54 -30.48 20.37
CA LEU A 920 -21.93 -30.99 21.69
C LEU A 920 -22.25 -29.85 22.66
N ASP A 921 -21.43 -28.79 22.71
CA ASP A 921 -21.69 -27.64 23.57
C ASP A 921 -22.99 -26.91 23.16
N ALA A 922 -23.32 -26.82 21.87
CA ALA A 922 -24.60 -26.30 21.38
C ALA A 922 -25.79 -27.21 21.75
N VAL A 923 -25.64 -28.53 21.59
CA VAL A 923 -26.63 -29.54 21.99
C VAL A 923 -26.89 -29.52 23.49
N ASP A 924 -25.87 -29.41 24.32
CA ASP A 924 -26.01 -29.34 25.78
C ASP A 924 -26.69 -28.05 26.23
N GLN A 925 -26.35 -26.91 25.61
CA GLN A 925 -27.11 -25.67 25.83
C GLN A 925 -28.58 -25.81 25.42
N ALA A 926 -28.88 -26.52 24.33
CA ALA A 926 -30.26 -26.81 23.92
C ALA A 926 -30.99 -27.67 24.96
N ARG A 927 -30.36 -28.75 25.45
CA ARG A 927 -30.91 -29.64 26.49
C ARG A 927 -31.17 -28.91 27.81
N VAL A 928 -30.26 -28.02 28.22
CA VAL A 928 -30.43 -27.17 29.42
C VAL A 928 -31.58 -26.18 29.24
N ARG A 929 -31.68 -25.50 28.09
CA ARG A 929 -32.80 -24.59 27.78
C ARG A 929 -34.15 -25.31 27.70
N ALA A 930 -34.17 -26.60 27.34
CA ALA A 930 -35.37 -27.44 27.22
C ALA A 930 -35.78 -28.18 28.52
N ASN A 931 -35.05 -28.01 29.64
CA ASN A 931 -35.19 -28.82 30.86
C ASN A 931 -35.05 -30.35 30.64
N LEU A 932 -34.34 -30.77 29.59
CA LEU A 932 -34.03 -32.17 29.27
C LEU A 932 -32.67 -32.62 29.83
N ALA A 933 -31.87 -31.67 30.32
CA ALA A 933 -30.60 -31.92 30.99
C ALA A 933 -30.79 -32.68 32.32
N LYS A 934 -30.24 -33.89 32.40
CA LYS A 934 -30.10 -34.62 33.68
C LYS A 934 -28.88 -34.09 34.43
N PRO A 935 -29.03 -33.56 35.66
CA PRO A 935 -27.88 -33.31 36.51
C PRO A 935 -27.20 -34.64 36.85
N LYS A 936 -25.88 -34.61 36.99
CA LYS A 936 -25.08 -35.76 37.45
C LYS A 936 -25.66 -36.27 38.79
N PRO A 937 -25.87 -37.59 38.98
CA PRO A 937 -26.25 -38.11 40.29
C PRO A 937 -25.13 -37.81 41.29
N ASP A 938 -25.51 -37.33 42.49
CA ASP A 938 -24.58 -37.18 43.59
C ASP A 938 -23.97 -38.56 43.92
N SER A 939 -22.64 -38.63 43.98
CA SER A 939 -21.96 -39.84 44.43
C SER A 939 -22.16 -39.97 45.94
N GLU A 940 -23.02 -40.90 46.36
CA GLU A 940 -23.03 -41.41 47.73
C GLU A 940 -21.65 -42.00 48.09
N ASP A 941 -21.30 -41.93 49.38
CA ASP A 941 -19.94 -42.11 49.90
C ASP A 941 -19.27 -43.47 49.60
N GLU A 942 -17.99 -43.43 49.21
CA GLU A 942 -16.96 -44.43 49.59
C GLU A 942 -15.53 -43.83 49.58
#